data_AF-A0A7X2TQA8-F1
#
_entry.id   AF-A0A7X2TQA8-F1
#
_cell.length_a   1.000
_cell.length_b   1.000
_cell.length_c   1.000
_cell.angle_alpha   90.00
_cell.angle_beta   90.00
_cell.angle_gamma   90.00
#
_symmetry.space_group_name_H-M   'P 1'
#
loop_
_entity.id
_entity.type
_entity.pdbx_description
1 polymer ?
#
loop_
_entity_poly.entity_id
_entity_poly.type
_entity_poly.pdbx_seq_one_letter_code
_entity_poly.pdbx_strand_id
1 'polypeptide(L)'
;MVMFPGQDCADSGLLIQSAGVTLRNLVLESGETAKAQMALIYIFKVNGTEEAPIIIENNTLICEQNTIGIQTTHAAGSNLIIKDNEIYDSKYGMYFNQISNSIIENNIIERTKYNGIIIAGGNETYISDNVVIQNNELSNIATANFSNKTYATGIYVDSFTNDVTVDDTNNVDMYISSNPSIHFENDGVLVVNENELKSAIEAGKSVVLCENVTLSETVNINNGQDIVINLNGNDITTSKYFKISANGEDINGGNVKVTGSGTIDGQNGFTFLIYGNGNNSETKECKLTIDKDVIVKGTYAISLYDTNNKSYDVSIDIYGQLEGYQPIYINGNINNTDRCPILKINDGAKIICNENSGIYIAGYSNTIIGDAEITSKGNAINIAAGKLEINGADITGGDGYGTDAGSGGSISTVKSSAVFVKQHTTNLPVEVTINSGTLSAYIPFYQHKGELEDNANPEDVRIVIDGGNFISNNKEGSISIKSDDKTGFITGGSFSTDPFEYLAVGSFAERNSDGTFTVTQKDYVEITEENKAEHYDEYRNLGTIAYASNIMAMLNEAAGYYEGVGFKSTEDGGVYYSFKNARITLSRNALETKLNVEFPEEDYPDSFQVTLNGTVYVHTEENVALDEMIFDFTDGYTINEVRHTGYFRMKQTTSNPPKSIVLLDDKLLYGIEVFIPSNNPSNP
;
A
#
# COMPACT_ATOMS: atom_id res chain seq x y z
N MET A 1 -13.69 -35.24 -49.42
CA MET A 1 -12.49 -35.96 -48.93
C MET A 1 -11.27 -35.11 -49.25
N VAL A 2 -10.75 -34.41 -48.25
CA VAL A 2 -9.53 -33.63 -48.36
C VAL A 2 -8.56 -34.26 -47.36
N MET A 3 -7.46 -34.86 -47.83
CA MET A 3 -6.39 -35.42 -47.01
C MET A 3 -5.10 -34.65 -47.32
N PHE A 4 -4.38 -34.20 -46.28
CA PHE A 4 -3.07 -33.57 -46.41
C PHE A 4 -2.10 -34.10 -45.35
N PRO A 5 -0.83 -34.40 -45.68
CA PRO A 5 0.19 -34.73 -44.69
C PRO A 5 1.28 -33.63 -44.57
N GLY A 6 1.82 -33.44 -43.36
CA GLY A 6 2.96 -32.56 -43.07
C GLY A 6 3.53 -32.77 -41.66
N GLN A 7 4.87 -32.77 -41.55
CA GLN A 7 5.64 -33.70 -40.71
C GLN A 7 5.88 -33.33 -39.23
N ASP A 8 5.29 -32.24 -38.71
CA ASP A 8 5.32 -31.91 -37.26
C ASP A 8 3.89 -31.72 -36.68
N CYS A 9 2.86 -31.95 -37.50
CA CYS A 9 1.43 -31.77 -37.19
C CYS A 9 0.62 -33.02 -37.64
N ALA A 10 1.26 -34.19 -37.59
CA ALA A 10 1.09 -35.24 -38.60
C ALA A 10 -0.28 -35.90 -38.72
N ASP A 11 -1.20 -35.72 -37.76
CA ASP A 11 -2.50 -36.38 -37.82
C ASP A 11 -3.59 -35.38 -37.38
N SER A 12 -4.05 -34.50 -38.27
CA SER A 12 -5.30 -33.74 -38.09
C SER A 12 -6.06 -33.62 -39.41
N GLY A 13 -7.39 -33.52 -39.35
CA GLY A 13 -8.24 -33.37 -40.53
C GLY A 13 -8.11 -31.99 -41.15
N LEU A 14 -8.40 -30.95 -40.36
CA LEU A 14 -8.27 -29.54 -40.70
C LEU A 14 -7.43 -28.82 -39.65
N LEU A 15 -6.42 -28.09 -40.12
CA LEU A 15 -5.52 -27.30 -39.28
C LEU A 15 -5.88 -25.81 -39.40
N ILE A 16 -6.18 -25.16 -38.28
CA ILE A 16 -6.42 -23.72 -38.19
C ILE A 16 -5.17 -23.04 -37.62
N GLN A 17 -4.60 -22.10 -38.38
CA GLN A 17 -3.38 -21.36 -38.03
C GLN A 17 -3.52 -19.84 -38.20
N SER A 18 -4.76 -19.34 -38.38
CA SER A 18 -5.04 -17.91 -38.52
C SER A 18 -6.27 -17.51 -37.69
N ALA A 19 -6.28 -16.29 -37.17
CA ALA A 19 -7.46 -15.63 -36.61
C ALA A 19 -8.52 -15.38 -37.70
N GLY A 20 -9.76 -15.10 -37.30
CA GLY A 20 -10.86 -14.76 -38.21
C GLY A 20 -11.32 -15.90 -39.12
N VAL A 21 -10.91 -17.15 -38.85
CA VAL A 21 -11.32 -18.31 -39.64
C VAL A 21 -12.73 -18.72 -39.27
N THR A 22 -13.56 -18.97 -40.28
CA THR A 22 -14.91 -19.53 -40.09
C THR A 22 -15.02 -20.86 -40.83
N LEU A 23 -15.35 -21.93 -40.10
CA LEU A 23 -15.70 -23.24 -40.62
C LEU A 23 -17.20 -23.46 -40.41
N ARG A 24 -17.94 -23.67 -41.51
CA ARG A 24 -19.38 -23.89 -41.45
C ARG A 24 -19.92 -24.86 -42.49
N ASN A 25 -20.97 -25.58 -42.13
CA ASN A 25 -21.71 -26.49 -43.01
C ASN A 25 -20.82 -27.59 -43.62
N LEU A 26 -19.80 -28.03 -42.89
CA LEU A 26 -18.90 -29.09 -43.33
C LEU A 26 -19.32 -30.44 -42.74
N VAL A 27 -19.10 -31.50 -43.51
CA VAL A 27 -19.12 -32.88 -43.01
C VAL A 27 -17.69 -33.40 -43.08
N LEU A 28 -17.09 -33.68 -41.92
CA LEU A 28 -15.73 -34.19 -41.79
C LEU A 28 -15.79 -35.60 -41.19
N GLU A 29 -15.07 -36.53 -41.80
CA GLU A 29 -15.06 -37.93 -41.39
C GLU A 29 -13.61 -38.41 -41.28
N SER A 30 -13.27 -39.06 -40.17
CA SER A 30 -11.96 -39.72 -40.05
C SER A 30 -12.00 -41.08 -40.75
N GLY A 31 -11.00 -41.41 -41.57
CA GLY A 31 -10.93 -42.71 -42.23
C GLY A 31 -10.38 -43.84 -41.34
N GLU A 32 -10.63 -45.10 -41.75
CA GLU A 32 -10.40 -46.39 -41.06
C GLU A 32 -9.00 -46.68 -40.49
N THR A 33 -8.03 -45.77 -40.66
CA THR A 33 -6.65 -45.92 -40.19
C THR A 33 -6.19 -44.76 -39.30
N ALA A 34 -7.13 -44.01 -38.72
CA ALA A 34 -6.83 -42.89 -37.84
C ALA A 34 -5.90 -43.35 -36.69
N LYS A 35 -4.70 -42.78 -36.66
CA LYS A 35 -3.72 -43.05 -35.62
C LYS A 35 -4.23 -42.47 -34.29
N ALA A 36 -3.75 -43.04 -33.19
CA ALA A 36 -4.05 -42.53 -31.86
C ALA A 36 -3.66 -41.04 -31.75
N GLN A 37 -4.57 -40.21 -31.23
CA GLN A 37 -4.41 -38.76 -30.98
C GLN A 37 -4.58 -37.82 -32.20
N MET A 38 -5.24 -38.27 -33.27
CA MET A 38 -5.64 -37.37 -34.35
C MET A 38 -6.81 -36.47 -33.93
N ALA A 39 -6.87 -35.20 -34.39
CA ALA A 39 -8.04 -34.33 -34.24
C ALA A 39 -8.66 -33.96 -35.60
N LEU A 40 -9.99 -34.01 -35.76
CA LEU A 40 -10.63 -33.61 -37.03
C LEU A 40 -10.49 -32.12 -37.29
N ILE A 41 -10.65 -31.29 -36.26
CA ILE A 41 -10.32 -29.87 -36.31
C ILE A 41 -9.26 -29.59 -35.25
N TYR A 42 -8.13 -29.05 -35.68
CA TYR A 42 -7.01 -28.73 -34.80
C TYR A 42 -6.62 -27.26 -34.91
N ILE A 43 -6.78 -26.53 -33.79
CA ILE A 43 -6.41 -25.12 -33.67
C ILE A 43 -5.00 -25.07 -33.08
N PHE A 44 -4.03 -24.68 -33.91
CA PHE A 44 -2.62 -24.82 -33.58
C PHE A 44 -1.95 -23.45 -33.45
N LYS A 45 -1.51 -23.12 -32.22
CA LYS A 45 -0.74 -21.90 -31.91
C LYS A 45 -1.32 -20.62 -32.49
N VAL A 46 -2.65 -20.49 -32.44
CA VAL A 46 -3.36 -19.30 -32.92
C VAL A 46 -4.51 -18.94 -32.00
N ASN A 47 -4.76 -17.64 -31.88
CA ASN A 47 -5.85 -17.05 -31.13
C ASN A 47 -6.70 -16.21 -32.08
N GLY A 48 -8.02 -16.24 -31.91
CA GLY A 48 -8.91 -15.21 -32.45
C GLY A 48 -8.79 -13.91 -31.65
N THR A 49 -9.43 -12.86 -32.14
CA THR A 49 -9.65 -11.60 -31.41
C THR A 49 -11.14 -11.31 -31.32
N GLU A 50 -11.55 -10.33 -30.53
CA GLU A 50 -12.95 -9.87 -30.50
C GLU A 50 -13.44 -9.44 -31.89
N GLU A 51 -12.61 -8.78 -32.70
CA GLU A 51 -13.00 -8.38 -34.06
C GLU A 51 -12.83 -9.49 -35.10
N ALA A 52 -12.03 -10.52 -34.81
CA ALA A 52 -11.72 -11.62 -35.72
C ALA A 52 -11.72 -12.97 -34.98
N PRO A 53 -12.89 -13.41 -34.46
CA PRO A 53 -12.99 -14.68 -33.74
C PRO A 53 -12.79 -15.86 -34.68
N ILE A 54 -12.40 -17.00 -34.11
CA ILE A 54 -12.42 -18.27 -34.84
C ILE A 54 -13.78 -18.93 -34.59
N ILE A 55 -14.53 -19.17 -35.67
CA ILE A 55 -15.90 -19.67 -35.60
C ILE A 55 -15.94 -21.08 -36.21
N ILE A 56 -16.44 -22.04 -35.44
CA ILE A 56 -16.70 -23.42 -35.88
C ILE A 56 -18.19 -23.67 -35.64
N GLU A 57 -18.99 -23.59 -36.70
CA GLU A 57 -20.45 -23.67 -36.56
C GLU A 57 -21.14 -24.61 -37.55
N ASN A 58 -22.21 -25.30 -37.12
CA ASN A 58 -23.04 -26.12 -38.00
C ASN A 58 -22.24 -27.14 -38.84
N ASN A 59 -21.29 -27.83 -38.21
CA ASN A 59 -20.52 -28.89 -38.86
C ASN A 59 -20.87 -30.26 -38.27
N THR A 60 -20.82 -31.29 -39.10
CA THR A 60 -20.95 -32.70 -38.66
C THR A 60 -19.57 -33.35 -38.68
N LEU A 61 -19.09 -33.79 -37.53
CA LEU A 61 -17.79 -34.42 -37.30
C LEU A 61 -18.02 -35.90 -36.94
N ILE A 62 -17.84 -36.79 -37.92
CA ILE A 62 -17.94 -38.23 -37.72
C ILE A 62 -16.54 -38.75 -37.40
N CYS A 63 -16.28 -38.95 -36.12
CA CYS A 63 -15.01 -39.45 -35.64
C CYS A 63 -15.04 -40.98 -35.59
N GLU A 64 -13.87 -41.59 -35.55
CA GLU A 64 -13.69 -42.94 -35.03
C GLU A 64 -13.20 -42.85 -33.58
N GLN A 65 -13.40 -43.91 -32.79
CA GLN A 65 -13.20 -43.93 -31.32
C GLN A 65 -11.78 -43.55 -30.83
N ASN A 66 -10.81 -43.34 -31.74
CA ASN A 66 -9.44 -42.92 -31.43
C ASN A 66 -9.12 -41.47 -31.89
N THR A 67 -10.07 -40.79 -32.53
CA THR A 67 -9.96 -39.44 -33.10
C THR A 67 -10.71 -38.43 -32.23
N ILE A 68 -10.12 -37.27 -32.00
CA ILE A 68 -10.71 -36.14 -31.27
C ILE A 68 -11.53 -35.30 -32.26
N GLY A 69 -12.70 -34.80 -31.86
CA GLY A 69 -13.50 -33.92 -32.71
C GLY A 69 -12.79 -32.59 -32.94
N ILE A 70 -12.67 -31.78 -31.89
CA ILE A 70 -12.03 -30.46 -31.92
C ILE A 70 -10.93 -30.39 -30.85
N GLN A 71 -9.76 -29.84 -31.19
CA GLN A 71 -8.66 -29.71 -30.24
C GLN A 71 -7.88 -28.40 -30.38
N THR A 72 -7.37 -27.86 -29.27
CA THR A 72 -6.34 -26.79 -29.24
C THR A 72 -4.99 -27.28 -28.72
N THR A 73 -3.90 -26.57 -29.03
CA THR A 73 -2.62 -26.65 -28.30
C THR A 73 -2.60 -25.70 -27.09
N HIS A 74 -1.66 -25.89 -26.17
CA HIS A 74 -1.26 -24.83 -25.24
C HIS A 74 -0.91 -23.54 -26.02
N ALA A 75 -1.14 -22.38 -25.40
CA ALA A 75 -0.97 -21.06 -26.00
C ALA A 75 -1.77 -20.82 -27.30
N ALA A 76 -2.93 -21.45 -27.43
CA ALA A 76 -3.84 -21.27 -28.56
C ALA A 76 -5.29 -21.26 -28.09
N GLY A 77 -6.21 -20.80 -28.93
CA GLY A 77 -7.64 -20.95 -28.71
C GLY A 77 -8.32 -19.85 -27.90
N SER A 78 -7.85 -18.60 -27.98
CA SER A 78 -8.66 -17.47 -27.50
C SER A 78 -9.74 -17.04 -28.51
N ASN A 79 -10.86 -16.49 -28.04
CA ASN A 79 -11.98 -15.96 -28.85
C ASN A 79 -12.55 -17.00 -29.84
N LEU A 80 -12.86 -18.19 -29.33
CA LEU A 80 -13.52 -19.25 -30.09
C LEU A 80 -15.03 -19.19 -29.92
N ILE A 81 -15.76 -19.38 -31.01
CA ILE A 81 -17.20 -19.61 -31.00
C ILE A 81 -17.44 -20.98 -31.63
N ILE A 82 -17.80 -21.97 -30.81
CA ILE A 82 -18.03 -23.34 -31.23
C ILE A 82 -19.49 -23.68 -30.98
N LYS A 83 -20.29 -23.71 -32.06
CA LYS A 83 -21.74 -23.85 -31.90
C LYS A 83 -22.45 -24.67 -32.94
N ASP A 84 -23.60 -25.24 -32.57
CA ASP A 84 -24.47 -25.97 -33.50
C ASP A 84 -23.76 -27.14 -34.22
N ASN A 85 -22.64 -27.66 -33.68
CA ASN A 85 -21.91 -28.77 -34.31
C ASN A 85 -22.43 -30.11 -33.79
N GLU A 86 -22.35 -31.13 -34.64
CA GLU A 86 -22.65 -32.51 -34.30
C GLU A 86 -21.34 -33.32 -34.32
N ILE A 87 -20.96 -33.96 -33.21
CA ILE A 87 -19.72 -34.72 -33.07
C ILE A 87 -20.04 -36.14 -32.63
N TYR A 88 -19.69 -37.12 -33.44
CA TYR A 88 -20.02 -38.53 -33.21
C TYR A 88 -18.78 -39.39 -33.05
N ASP A 89 -18.88 -40.44 -32.23
CA ASP A 89 -17.99 -41.61 -32.23
C ASP A 89 -16.51 -41.28 -31.97
N SER A 90 -16.22 -40.26 -31.17
CA SER A 90 -14.87 -39.71 -30.96
C SER A 90 -14.14 -40.30 -29.74
N LYS A 91 -12.82 -40.11 -29.67
CA LYS A 91 -12.03 -40.34 -28.45
C LYS A 91 -12.43 -39.35 -27.35
N TYR A 92 -12.37 -38.08 -27.69
CA TYR A 92 -12.90 -36.94 -26.93
C TYR A 92 -13.71 -36.11 -27.92
N GLY A 93 -14.86 -35.59 -27.51
CA GLY A 93 -15.65 -34.71 -28.37
C GLY A 93 -14.87 -33.43 -28.68
N MET A 94 -14.47 -32.75 -27.61
CA MET A 94 -13.64 -31.56 -27.65
C MET A 94 -12.55 -31.62 -26.57
N TYR A 95 -11.31 -31.31 -26.93
CA TYR A 95 -10.17 -31.29 -26.00
C TYR A 95 -9.40 -29.98 -26.12
N PHE A 96 -9.51 -29.13 -25.12
CA PHE A 96 -8.83 -27.85 -25.09
C PHE A 96 -7.64 -27.90 -24.13
N ASN A 97 -6.41 -27.78 -24.66
CA ASN A 97 -5.19 -27.69 -23.82
C ASN A 97 -4.94 -26.28 -23.27
N GLN A 98 -5.68 -25.31 -23.82
CA GLN A 98 -5.91 -23.97 -23.33
C GLN A 98 -7.01 -23.36 -24.22
N ILE A 99 -7.94 -22.60 -23.67
CA ILE A 99 -8.78 -21.65 -24.41
C ILE A 99 -9.13 -20.45 -23.53
N SER A 100 -9.43 -19.30 -24.13
CA SER A 100 -9.90 -18.14 -23.37
C SER A 100 -10.96 -17.33 -24.10
N ASN A 101 -11.80 -16.58 -23.38
CA ASN A 101 -12.85 -15.70 -23.95
C ASN A 101 -13.70 -16.44 -25.01
N SER A 102 -14.14 -17.66 -24.68
CA SER A 102 -14.68 -18.59 -25.67
C SER A 102 -16.06 -19.12 -25.26
N ILE A 103 -16.88 -19.42 -26.27
CA ILE A 103 -18.24 -19.93 -26.09
C ILE A 103 -18.39 -21.28 -26.80
N ILE A 104 -18.91 -22.27 -26.07
CA ILE A 104 -19.23 -23.61 -26.56
C ILE A 104 -20.72 -23.85 -26.32
N GLU A 105 -21.54 -23.74 -27.37
CA GLU A 105 -23.00 -23.77 -27.22
C GLU A 105 -23.74 -24.60 -28.26
N ASN A 106 -24.90 -25.17 -27.89
CA ASN A 106 -25.80 -25.86 -28.83
C ASN A 106 -25.15 -27.01 -29.62
N ASN A 107 -24.07 -27.61 -29.11
CA ASN A 107 -23.43 -28.73 -29.79
C ASN A 107 -24.06 -30.06 -29.35
N ILE A 108 -24.16 -30.99 -30.29
CA ILE A 108 -24.52 -32.39 -30.03
C ILE A 108 -23.23 -33.21 -30.02
N ILE A 109 -22.92 -33.87 -28.92
CA ILE A 109 -21.75 -34.76 -28.81
C ILE A 109 -22.24 -36.14 -28.38
N GLU A 110 -21.96 -37.16 -29.18
CA GLU A 110 -22.49 -38.49 -28.94
C GLU A 110 -21.45 -39.60 -29.10
N ARG A 111 -21.52 -40.61 -28.22
CA ARG A 111 -20.72 -41.85 -28.25
C ARG A 111 -19.21 -41.62 -28.17
N THR A 112 -18.77 -40.80 -27.20
CA THR A 112 -17.34 -40.60 -26.97
C THR A 112 -16.71 -41.76 -26.17
N LYS A 113 -15.44 -42.06 -26.44
CA LYS A 113 -14.66 -43.04 -25.69
C LYS A 113 -14.37 -42.57 -24.26
N TYR A 114 -13.99 -41.31 -24.13
CA TYR A 114 -13.71 -40.62 -22.88
C TYR A 114 -14.66 -39.42 -22.75
N ASN A 115 -14.19 -38.28 -22.27
CA ASN A 115 -15.01 -37.11 -22.00
C ASN A 115 -15.66 -36.53 -23.27
N GLY A 116 -16.79 -35.86 -23.08
CA GLY A 116 -17.44 -35.07 -24.13
C GLY A 116 -16.65 -33.79 -24.39
N ILE A 117 -16.47 -32.98 -23.35
CA ILE A 117 -15.74 -31.70 -23.40
C ILE A 117 -14.68 -31.67 -22.30
N ILE A 118 -13.47 -31.23 -22.64
CA ILE A 118 -12.36 -31.02 -21.71
C ILE A 118 -11.86 -29.59 -21.85
N ILE A 119 -11.84 -28.87 -20.73
CA ILE A 119 -11.14 -27.61 -20.55
C ILE A 119 -9.92 -27.89 -19.68
N ALA A 120 -8.73 -27.87 -20.27
CA ALA A 120 -7.49 -28.03 -19.54
C ALA A 120 -6.62 -26.79 -19.76
N GLY A 121 -6.14 -26.14 -18.70
CA GLY A 121 -5.05 -25.15 -18.79
C GLY A 121 -3.66 -25.77 -18.65
N GLY A 122 -3.55 -27.01 -18.17
CA GLY A 122 -2.31 -27.77 -18.15
C GLY A 122 -1.24 -27.30 -17.13
N ASN A 123 -1.06 -25.99 -16.90
CA ASN A 123 -0.26 -25.40 -15.82
C ASN A 123 -0.51 -23.89 -15.64
N GLU A 124 0.10 -23.28 -14.62
CA GLU A 124 0.02 -21.85 -14.28
C GLU A 124 0.40 -20.89 -15.42
N THR A 125 1.14 -21.33 -16.45
CA THR A 125 1.48 -20.51 -17.62
C THR A 125 0.39 -20.51 -18.69
N TYR A 126 -0.43 -21.56 -18.75
CA TYR A 126 -1.37 -21.80 -19.85
C TYR A 126 -2.82 -21.94 -19.37
N ILE A 127 -3.23 -21.09 -18.44
CA ILE A 127 -4.57 -21.12 -17.84
C ILE A 127 -5.67 -20.95 -18.91
N SER A 128 -6.73 -21.75 -18.82
CA SER A 128 -7.97 -21.47 -19.57
C SER A 128 -8.83 -20.47 -18.80
N ASP A 129 -9.41 -19.49 -19.48
CA ASP A 129 -9.96 -18.30 -18.81
C ASP A 129 -11.20 -17.75 -19.49
N ASN A 130 -12.25 -17.39 -18.75
CA ASN A 130 -13.49 -16.81 -19.29
C ASN A 130 -14.10 -17.68 -20.42
N VAL A 131 -14.57 -18.88 -20.06
CA VAL A 131 -15.16 -19.85 -20.99
C VAL A 131 -16.60 -20.15 -20.58
N VAL A 132 -17.53 -20.09 -21.53
CA VAL A 132 -18.93 -20.44 -21.30
C VAL A 132 -19.28 -21.71 -22.06
N ILE A 133 -19.81 -22.71 -21.33
CA ILE A 133 -20.32 -23.97 -21.87
C ILE A 133 -21.80 -24.07 -21.54
N GLN A 134 -22.67 -24.00 -22.56
CA GLN A 134 -24.12 -23.91 -22.39
C GLN A 134 -24.90 -24.67 -23.47
N ASN A 135 -26.10 -25.14 -23.16
CA ASN A 135 -27.06 -25.71 -24.11
C ASN A 135 -26.51 -26.88 -24.96
N ASN A 136 -25.50 -27.62 -24.48
CA ASN A 136 -24.96 -28.76 -25.22
C ASN A 136 -25.71 -30.05 -24.87
N GLU A 137 -25.90 -30.92 -25.86
CA GLU A 137 -26.53 -32.23 -25.72
C GLU A 137 -25.46 -33.32 -25.84
N LEU A 138 -25.06 -33.88 -24.71
CA LEU A 138 -24.02 -34.90 -24.58
C LEU A 138 -24.67 -36.25 -24.30
N SER A 139 -24.48 -37.26 -25.14
CA SER A 139 -25.10 -38.58 -24.94
C SER A 139 -24.13 -39.75 -25.15
N ASN A 140 -24.32 -40.81 -24.36
CA ASN A 140 -23.45 -42.00 -24.37
C ASN A 140 -21.96 -41.64 -24.16
N ILE A 141 -21.67 -40.76 -23.20
CA ILE A 141 -20.31 -40.28 -22.94
C ILE A 141 -19.50 -41.24 -22.08
N ALA A 142 -18.18 -41.31 -22.33
CA ALA A 142 -17.20 -42.10 -21.59
C ALA A 142 -17.39 -43.63 -21.67
N THR A 143 -17.58 -44.14 -22.89
CA THR A 143 -17.83 -45.58 -23.15
C THR A 143 -16.67 -46.52 -22.77
N ALA A 144 -15.44 -46.02 -22.61
CA ALA A 144 -14.30 -46.84 -22.20
C ALA A 144 -14.34 -47.30 -20.73
N ASN A 145 -15.26 -46.78 -19.91
CA ASN A 145 -15.48 -47.19 -18.52
C ASN A 145 -14.21 -47.11 -17.65
N PHE A 146 -13.54 -45.96 -17.62
CA PHE A 146 -12.50 -45.71 -16.64
C PHE A 146 -13.09 -45.22 -15.31
N SER A 147 -12.44 -45.58 -14.21
CA SER A 147 -12.77 -45.05 -12.88
C SER A 147 -12.18 -43.66 -12.61
N ASN A 148 -11.18 -43.25 -13.39
CA ASN A 148 -10.55 -41.94 -13.23
C ASN A 148 -11.42 -40.86 -13.91
N LYS A 149 -11.91 -39.91 -13.09
CA LYS A 149 -12.79 -38.82 -13.51
C LYS A 149 -12.20 -37.93 -14.62
N THR A 150 -10.87 -37.80 -14.66
CA THR A 150 -10.15 -37.10 -15.75
C THR A 150 -10.51 -37.62 -17.13
N TYR A 151 -10.86 -38.92 -17.22
CA TYR A 151 -11.18 -39.60 -18.48
C TYR A 151 -12.64 -40.04 -18.59
N ALA A 152 -13.43 -39.83 -17.54
CA ALA A 152 -14.73 -40.44 -17.36
C ALA A 152 -15.77 -39.45 -16.81
N THR A 153 -15.83 -38.26 -17.42
CA THR A 153 -16.78 -37.20 -17.10
C THR A 153 -17.40 -36.66 -18.38
N GLY A 154 -18.66 -36.20 -18.35
CA GLY A 154 -19.27 -35.48 -19.46
C GLY A 154 -18.48 -34.24 -19.87
N ILE A 155 -18.43 -33.27 -18.96
CA ILE A 155 -17.66 -32.03 -19.07
C ILE A 155 -16.63 -32.00 -17.94
N TYR A 156 -15.36 -32.00 -18.29
CA TYR A 156 -14.26 -31.93 -17.34
C TYR A 156 -13.55 -30.58 -17.45
N VAL A 157 -13.36 -29.95 -16.30
CA VAL A 157 -12.65 -28.68 -16.15
C VAL A 157 -11.48 -28.92 -15.21
N ASP A 158 -10.25 -28.70 -15.68
CA ASP A 158 -9.04 -28.95 -14.91
C ASP A 158 -8.78 -27.87 -13.84
N SER A 159 -7.73 -28.09 -13.05
CA SER A 159 -7.33 -27.20 -11.96
C SER A 159 -6.69 -25.88 -12.41
N PHE A 160 -6.28 -25.77 -13.68
CA PHE A 160 -5.63 -24.59 -14.25
C PHE A 160 -6.64 -23.78 -15.09
N THR A 161 -7.77 -23.48 -14.48
CA THR A 161 -8.86 -22.72 -15.10
C THR A 161 -9.33 -21.57 -14.23
N ASN A 162 -9.72 -20.48 -14.87
CA ASN A 162 -10.39 -19.33 -14.30
C ASN A 162 -11.70 -19.09 -15.05
N ASP A 163 -12.75 -18.69 -14.34
CA ASP A 163 -14.01 -18.22 -14.93
C ASP A 163 -14.58 -19.15 -16.02
N VAL A 164 -14.64 -20.45 -15.73
CA VAL A 164 -15.25 -21.46 -16.61
C VAL A 164 -16.66 -21.73 -16.13
N THR A 165 -17.64 -21.16 -16.83
CA THR A 165 -19.06 -21.38 -16.57
C THR A 165 -19.52 -22.62 -17.31
N VAL A 166 -20.02 -23.61 -16.54
CA VAL A 166 -20.79 -24.74 -17.06
C VAL A 166 -22.20 -24.59 -16.53
N ASP A 167 -23.11 -24.09 -17.35
CA ASP A 167 -24.48 -23.83 -16.91
C ASP A 167 -25.33 -25.12 -16.84
N ASP A 168 -26.50 -25.01 -16.22
CA ASP A 168 -27.44 -26.12 -16.01
C ASP A 168 -28.21 -26.53 -17.29
N THR A 169 -28.07 -25.77 -18.37
CA THR A 169 -28.74 -26.06 -19.65
C THR A 169 -28.04 -27.14 -20.47
N ASN A 170 -26.83 -27.54 -20.06
CA ASN A 170 -26.14 -28.70 -20.64
C ASN A 170 -26.82 -30.01 -20.20
N ASN A 171 -27.33 -30.77 -21.16
CA ASN A 171 -27.89 -32.09 -20.91
C ASN A 171 -26.82 -33.16 -21.16
N VAL A 172 -26.47 -33.91 -20.12
CA VAL A 172 -25.36 -34.88 -20.16
C VAL A 172 -25.83 -36.26 -19.72
N ASP A 173 -25.99 -37.16 -20.69
CA ASP A 173 -26.25 -38.59 -20.50
C ASP A 173 -24.96 -39.41 -20.60
N MET A 174 -24.54 -39.96 -19.45
CA MET A 174 -23.33 -40.75 -19.33
C MET A 174 -23.59 -42.21 -19.71
N TYR A 175 -22.66 -42.84 -20.43
CA TYR A 175 -22.75 -44.29 -20.72
C TYR A 175 -22.83 -45.13 -19.44
N ILE A 176 -22.20 -44.64 -18.37
CA ILE A 176 -22.27 -45.21 -17.04
C ILE A 176 -22.82 -44.16 -16.11
N SER A 177 -24.02 -44.37 -15.62
CA SER A 177 -24.76 -43.40 -14.80
C SER A 177 -24.11 -43.07 -13.45
N SER A 178 -23.14 -43.87 -12.98
CA SER A 178 -22.37 -43.57 -11.76
C SER A 178 -21.20 -42.60 -11.99
N ASN A 179 -20.83 -42.33 -13.24
CA ASN A 179 -19.80 -41.37 -13.58
C ASN A 179 -20.37 -39.93 -13.50
N PRO A 180 -19.55 -38.94 -13.10
CA PRO A 180 -20.02 -37.56 -13.00
C PRO A 180 -20.34 -36.98 -14.38
N SER A 181 -21.47 -36.27 -14.49
CA SER A 181 -21.80 -35.50 -15.69
C SER A 181 -20.87 -34.29 -15.86
N ILE A 182 -20.53 -33.62 -14.76
CA ILE A 182 -19.63 -32.46 -14.72
C ILE A 182 -18.62 -32.67 -13.58
N HIS A 183 -17.35 -32.35 -13.83
CA HIS A 183 -16.30 -32.41 -12.81
C HIS A 183 -15.33 -31.25 -12.98
N PHE A 184 -15.18 -30.45 -11.92
CA PHE A 184 -14.10 -29.49 -11.76
C PHE A 184 -13.02 -30.15 -10.90
N GLU A 185 -11.78 -30.16 -11.39
CA GLU A 185 -10.63 -30.77 -10.69
C GLU A 185 -10.20 -29.95 -9.47
N ASN A 186 -10.63 -28.69 -9.34
CA ASN A 186 -10.40 -27.85 -8.17
C ASN A 186 -11.12 -28.33 -6.87
N ASP A 187 -11.52 -29.60 -6.80
CA ASP A 187 -12.00 -30.36 -5.63
C ASP A 187 -13.11 -29.68 -4.78
N GLY A 188 -13.81 -28.72 -5.38
CA GLY A 188 -14.97 -28.09 -4.76
C GLY A 188 -16.28 -28.83 -5.08
N VAL A 189 -17.19 -28.86 -4.11
CA VAL A 189 -18.59 -29.21 -4.37
C VAL A 189 -19.19 -28.12 -5.23
N LEU A 190 -19.82 -28.49 -6.35
CA LEU A 190 -20.59 -27.55 -7.16
C LEU A 190 -21.84 -27.12 -6.39
N VAL A 191 -22.07 -25.81 -6.31
CA VAL A 191 -23.19 -25.24 -5.56
C VAL A 191 -23.95 -24.23 -6.40
N VAL A 192 -25.28 -24.33 -6.44
CA VAL A 192 -26.17 -23.41 -7.17
C VAL A 192 -27.07 -22.60 -6.24
N ASN A 193 -27.05 -22.86 -4.92
CA ASN A 193 -27.92 -22.17 -3.97
C ASN A 193 -27.32 -22.07 -2.56
N GLU A 194 -27.95 -21.28 -1.70
CA GLU A 194 -27.53 -21.04 -0.31
C GLU A 194 -27.39 -22.34 0.50
N ASN A 195 -28.36 -23.27 0.40
CA ASN A 195 -28.36 -24.48 1.22
C ASN A 195 -27.16 -25.36 0.89
N GLU A 196 -26.84 -25.51 -0.39
CA GLU A 196 -25.68 -26.28 -0.86
C GLU A 196 -24.36 -25.63 -0.46
N LEU A 197 -24.22 -24.31 -0.70
CA LEU A 197 -23.04 -23.53 -0.33
C LEU A 197 -22.75 -23.65 1.16
N LYS A 198 -23.76 -23.34 2.00
CA LYS A 198 -23.63 -23.38 3.45
C LYS A 198 -23.31 -24.80 3.94
N SER A 199 -24.07 -25.81 3.49
CA SER A 199 -23.87 -27.19 3.93
C SER A 199 -22.50 -27.74 3.56
N ALA A 200 -21.98 -27.40 2.37
CA ALA A 200 -20.66 -27.82 1.94
C ALA A 200 -19.54 -27.18 2.77
N ILE A 201 -19.61 -25.85 2.96
CA ILE A 201 -18.61 -25.11 3.75
C ILE A 201 -18.62 -25.55 5.22
N GLU A 202 -19.80 -25.66 5.85
CA GLU A 202 -19.90 -26.09 7.25
C GLU A 202 -19.42 -27.54 7.44
N ALA A 203 -19.55 -28.40 6.41
CA ALA A 203 -18.98 -29.74 6.36
C ALA A 203 -17.46 -29.78 6.06
N GLY A 204 -16.81 -28.63 5.89
CA GLY A 204 -15.36 -28.53 5.67
C GLY A 204 -14.93 -28.84 4.24
N LYS A 205 -15.81 -28.62 3.26
CA LYS A 205 -15.53 -28.86 1.84
C LYS A 205 -15.32 -27.53 1.12
N SER A 206 -14.36 -27.52 0.20
CA SER A 206 -14.27 -26.48 -0.83
C SER A 206 -15.52 -26.48 -1.72
N VAL A 207 -15.79 -25.34 -2.36
CA VAL A 207 -16.96 -25.12 -3.21
C VAL A 207 -16.58 -24.40 -4.50
N VAL A 208 -17.35 -24.67 -5.56
CA VAL A 208 -17.32 -23.91 -6.81
C VAL A 208 -18.74 -23.42 -7.08
N LEU A 209 -18.93 -22.12 -7.20
CA LEU A 209 -20.23 -21.54 -7.55
C LEU A 209 -20.54 -21.80 -9.02
N CYS A 210 -21.76 -22.27 -9.27
CA CYS A 210 -22.32 -22.38 -10.61
C CYS A 210 -23.31 -21.24 -10.93
N GLU A 211 -23.84 -20.59 -9.90
CA GLU A 211 -24.79 -19.48 -10.01
C GLU A 211 -24.53 -18.45 -8.90
N ASN A 212 -25.10 -17.25 -9.06
CA ASN A 212 -25.14 -16.25 -8.01
C ASN A 212 -25.92 -16.75 -6.79
N VAL A 213 -25.38 -16.59 -5.58
CA VAL A 213 -26.01 -17.05 -4.34
C VAL A 213 -26.37 -15.87 -3.44
N THR A 214 -27.58 -15.88 -2.89
CA THR A 214 -27.98 -14.96 -1.82
C THR A 214 -28.03 -15.70 -0.49
N LEU A 215 -27.25 -15.25 0.49
CA LEU A 215 -27.21 -15.80 1.84
C LEU A 215 -28.14 -15.01 2.78
N SER A 216 -29.07 -15.72 3.39
CA SER A 216 -29.97 -15.27 4.44
C SER A 216 -29.47 -15.63 5.86
N GLU A 217 -28.54 -16.59 5.96
CA GLU A 217 -27.93 -17.05 7.21
C GLU A 217 -26.41 -16.86 7.27
N THR A 218 -25.85 -16.85 8.49
CA THR A 218 -24.40 -16.85 8.70
C THR A 218 -23.82 -18.19 8.29
N VAL A 219 -22.73 -18.18 7.52
CA VAL A 219 -21.94 -19.37 7.18
C VAL A 219 -20.82 -19.51 8.20
N ASN A 220 -20.80 -20.62 8.95
CA ASN A 220 -19.80 -20.84 10.00
C ASN A 220 -18.63 -21.66 9.47
N ILE A 221 -17.42 -21.14 9.63
CA ILE A 221 -16.16 -21.82 9.27
C ILE A 221 -15.36 -22.02 10.56
N ASN A 222 -15.60 -23.17 11.18
CA ASN A 222 -15.06 -23.54 12.49
C ASN A 222 -14.71 -25.04 12.57
N ASN A 223 -14.54 -25.71 11.43
CA ASN A 223 -14.24 -27.15 11.36
C ASN A 223 -12.74 -27.45 11.25
N GLY A 224 -11.89 -26.41 11.24
CA GLY A 224 -10.44 -26.51 11.15
C GLY A 224 -9.91 -27.07 9.83
N GLN A 225 -10.76 -27.19 8.80
CA GLN A 225 -10.36 -27.59 7.46
C GLN A 225 -9.96 -26.39 6.63
N ASP A 226 -9.11 -26.66 5.64
CA ASP A 226 -8.80 -25.68 4.60
C ASP A 226 -9.90 -25.72 3.54
N ILE A 227 -10.47 -24.56 3.24
CA ILE A 227 -11.63 -24.39 2.36
C ILE A 227 -11.28 -23.40 1.27
N VAL A 228 -11.54 -23.78 0.01
CA VAL A 228 -11.54 -22.87 -1.13
C VAL A 228 -12.97 -22.52 -1.50
N ILE A 229 -13.29 -21.23 -1.54
CA ILE A 229 -14.54 -20.70 -2.09
C ILE A 229 -14.19 -20.15 -3.48
N ASN A 230 -14.45 -20.94 -4.53
CA ASN A 230 -14.27 -20.48 -5.91
C ASN A 230 -15.58 -19.86 -6.41
N LEU A 231 -15.56 -18.55 -6.65
CA LEU A 231 -16.67 -17.76 -7.15
C LEU A 231 -16.97 -18.04 -8.63
N ASN A 232 -15.96 -18.43 -9.41
CA ASN A 232 -16.12 -18.88 -10.79
C ASN A 232 -16.99 -17.95 -11.66
N GLY A 233 -16.77 -16.63 -11.57
CA GLY A 233 -17.53 -15.60 -12.26
C GLY A 233 -18.87 -15.20 -11.61
N ASN A 234 -19.25 -15.81 -10.49
CA ASN A 234 -20.52 -15.57 -9.82
C ASN A 234 -20.37 -14.75 -8.53
N ASP A 235 -21.47 -14.14 -8.12
CA ASP A 235 -21.55 -13.28 -6.94
C ASP A 235 -22.22 -13.98 -5.76
N ILE A 236 -21.77 -13.65 -4.54
CA ILE A 236 -22.46 -13.96 -3.28
C ILE A 236 -22.96 -12.65 -2.69
N THR A 237 -24.26 -12.50 -2.51
CA THR A 237 -24.83 -11.38 -1.73
C THR A 237 -25.27 -11.88 -0.37
N THR A 238 -24.92 -11.20 0.72
CA THR A 238 -25.33 -11.59 2.08
C THR A 238 -25.75 -10.41 2.93
N SER A 239 -26.84 -10.58 3.68
CA SER A 239 -27.20 -9.69 4.80
C SER A 239 -26.65 -10.18 6.15
N LYS A 240 -25.89 -11.28 6.11
CA LYS A 240 -25.21 -11.93 7.21
C LYS A 240 -23.71 -11.79 6.98
N TYR A 241 -22.94 -12.87 7.14
CA TYR A 241 -21.49 -12.86 7.01
C TYR A 241 -20.96 -14.29 7.03
N PHE A 242 -19.72 -14.45 6.56
CA PHE A 242 -18.89 -15.62 6.82
C PHE A 242 -18.20 -15.43 8.17
N LYS A 243 -18.45 -16.33 9.11
CA LYS A 243 -17.79 -16.33 10.42
C LYS A 243 -16.66 -17.35 10.43
N ILE A 244 -15.42 -16.88 10.45
CA ILE A 244 -14.23 -17.71 10.58
C ILE A 244 -13.79 -17.69 12.05
N SER A 245 -13.74 -18.85 12.70
CA SER A 245 -13.48 -18.92 14.14
C SER A 245 -12.53 -20.05 14.49
N ALA A 246 -11.41 -19.70 15.14
CA ALA A 246 -10.43 -20.64 15.69
C ALA A 246 -10.68 -20.99 17.17
N ASN A 247 -11.87 -20.71 17.70
CA ASN A 247 -12.23 -20.91 19.11
C ASN A 247 -12.89 -22.27 19.36
N GLY A 248 -12.14 -23.21 19.94
CA GLY A 248 -12.69 -24.43 20.54
C GLY A 248 -11.58 -25.38 21.03
N GLU A 249 -11.82 -26.13 22.12
CA GLU A 249 -10.84 -27.08 22.71
C GLU A 249 -10.37 -28.18 21.73
N ASP A 250 -11.13 -28.42 20.66
CA ASP A 250 -10.84 -29.40 19.60
C ASP A 250 -10.75 -28.77 18.19
N ILE A 251 -10.81 -27.43 18.06
CA ILE A 251 -10.86 -26.73 16.76
C ILE A 251 -9.54 -25.99 16.54
N ASN A 252 -8.64 -26.64 15.80
CA ASN A 252 -7.45 -26.01 15.26
C ASN A 252 -7.82 -25.14 14.05
N GLY A 253 -7.17 -23.98 13.84
CA GLY A 253 -7.44 -23.08 12.71
C GLY A 253 -7.55 -23.77 11.34
N GLY A 254 -8.41 -23.21 10.48
CA GLY A 254 -8.59 -23.64 9.09
C GLY A 254 -8.37 -22.45 8.16
N ASN A 255 -7.79 -22.71 6.98
CA ASN A 255 -7.48 -21.66 6.02
C ASN A 255 -8.62 -21.48 5.02
N VAL A 256 -9.06 -20.25 4.80
CA VAL A 256 -10.07 -19.91 3.80
C VAL A 256 -9.41 -19.16 2.66
N LYS A 257 -9.50 -19.68 1.43
CA LYS A 257 -9.10 -18.98 0.20
C LYS A 257 -10.33 -18.67 -0.64
N VAL A 258 -10.54 -17.42 -0.99
CA VAL A 258 -11.57 -17.01 -1.96
C VAL A 258 -10.88 -16.80 -3.31
N THR A 259 -11.38 -17.43 -4.37
CA THR A 259 -10.78 -17.49 -5.72
C THR A 259 -11.84 -17.38 -6.80
N GLY A 260 -11.43 -17.31 -8.07
CA GLY A 260 -12.33 -17.08 -9.21
C GLY A 260 -12.84 -15.64 -9.23
N SER A 261 -13.10 -15.09 -10.42
CA SER A 261 -13.67 -13.75 -10.46
C SER A 261 -15.07 -13.75 -9.84
N GLY A 262 -15.48 -12.60 -9.32
CA GLY A 262 -16.79 -12.42 -8.70
C GLY A 262 -16.75 -11.55 -7.46
N THR A 263 -17.93 -11.24 -6.94
CA THR A 263 -18.11 -10.34 -5.80
C THR A 263 -18.77 -11.04 -4.61
N ILE A 264 -18.20 -10.89 -3.41
CA ILE A 264 -18.91 -11.18 -2.16
C ILE A 264 -19.38 -9.86 -1.54
N ASP A 265 -20.68 -9.57 -1.61
CA ASP A 265 -21.28 -8.33 -1.11
C ASP A 265 -22.03 -8.58 0.21
N GLY A 266 -21.42 -8.15 1.32
CA GLY A 266 -21.99 -8.16 2.67
C GLY A 266 -22.97 -7.03 2.96
N GLN A 267 -23.37 -6.26 1.94
CA GLN A 267 -24.29 -5.13 2.02
C GLN A 267 -23.89 -4.15 3.14
N ASN A 268 -24.82 -3.78 4.02
CA ASN A 268 -24.58 -2.84 5.12
C ASN A 268 -23.99 -3.52 6.38
N GLY A 269 -23.44 -4.73 6.27
CA GLY A 269 -22.96 -5.54 7.39
C GLY A 269 -21.47 -5.87 7.35
N PHE A 270 -21.11 -6.93 8.08
CA PHE A 270 -19.82 -7.60 7.97
C PHE A 270 -19.85 -8.53 6.74
N THR A 271 -18.71 -8.76 6.10
CA THR A 271 -18.61 -9.80 5.05
C THR A 271 -17.84 -11.00 5.57
N PHE A 272 -16.60 -10.78 6.03
CA PHE A 272 -15.83 -11.75 6.80
C PHE A 272 -15.64 -11.26 8.23
N LEU A 273 -16.10 -12.06 9.20
CA LEU A 273 -15.89 -11.84 10.62
C LEU A 273 -15.00 -12.95 11.17
N ILE A 274 -13.78 -12.58 11.58
CA ILE A 274 -12.72 -13.50 11.99
C ILE A 274 -12.52 -13.39 13.50
N TYR A 275 -12.49 -14.53 14.19
CA TYR A 275 -12.08 -14.65 15.59
C TYR A 275 -10.84 -15.54 15.65
N GLY A 276 -9.71 -14.97 16.08
CA GLY A 276 -8.49 -15.73 16.34
C GLY A 276 -8.51 -16.46 17.67
N ASN A 277 -7.54 -17.35 17.86
CA ASN A 277 -7.48 -18.18 19.07
C ASN A 277 -7.11 -17.32 20.29
N GLY A 278 -7.81 -17.56 21.41
CA GLY A 278 -7.53 -16.90 22.69
C GLY A 278 -6.44 -17.57 23.53
N ASN A 279 -6.02 -18.79 23.16
CA ASN A 279 -5.09 -19.63 23.90
C ASN A 279 -3.75 -19.78 23.15
N ASN A 280 -2.63 -19.68 23.86
CA ASN A 280 -1.29 -19.72 23.27
C ASN A 280 -0.71 -21.14 23.10
N SER A 281 -1.40 -22.18 23.60
CA SER A 281 -0.91 -23.56 23.55
C SER A 281 -1.15 -24.27 22.21
N GLU A 282 -2.03 -23.75 21.37
CA GLU A 282 -2.42 -24.33 20.07
C GLU A 282 -1.68 -23.61 18.94
N THR A 283 -1.32 -24.33 17.87
CA THR A 283 -0.29 -23.90 16.88
C THR A 283 -0.79 -23.88 15.43
N LYS A 284 -2.10 -23.94 15.19
CA LYS A 284 -2.62 -23.98 13.82
C LYS A 284 -3.16 -22.62 13.40
N GLU A 285 -2.55 -22.09 12.34
CA GLU A 285 -2.88 -20.81 11.71
C GLU A 285 -4.35 -20.74 11.27
N CYS A 286 -4.95 -19.57 11.42
CA CYS A 286 -6.24 -19.20 10.85
C CYS A 286 -5.98 -18.18 9.75
N LYS A 287 -6.01 -18.62 8.49
CA LYS A 287 -5.70 -17.76 7.35
C LYS A 287 -6.93 -17.40 6.54
N LEU A 288 -7.06 -16.14 6.15
CA LEU A 288 -7.96 -15.70 5.07
C LEU A 288 -7.12 -15.19 3.89
N THR A 289 -7.42 -15.65 2.69
CA THR A 289 -6.79 -15.14 1.45
C THR A 289 -7.87 -14.71 0.46
N ILE A 290 -7.77 -13.47 -0.02
CA ILE A 290 -8.62 -12.91 -1.08
C ILE A 290 -7.77 -12.78 -2.35
N ASP A 291 -8.04 -13.62 -3.36
CA ASP A 291 -7.26 -13.67 -4.60
C ASP A 291 -7.48 -12.44 -5.49
N LYS A 292 -6.59 -12.22 -6.46
CA LYS A 292 -6.49 -10.98 -7.25
C LYS A 292 -7.75 -10.57 -8.01
N ASP A 293 -8.57 -11.54 -8.44
CA ASP A 293 -9.77 -11.29 -9.25
C ASP A 293 -11.05 -11.21 -8.41
N VAL A 294 -10.93 -11.28 -7.08
CA VAL A 294 -12.06 -11.27 -6.14
C VAL A 294 -12.34 -9.85 -5.65
N ILE A 295 -13.62 -9.47 -5.62
CA ILE A 295 -14.10 -8.25 -4.96
C ILE A 295 -14.87 -8.62 -3.69
N VAL A 296 -14.54 -8.01 -2.56
CA VAL A 296 -15.31 -8.17 -1.32
C VAL A 296 -15.84 -6.81 -0.88
N LYS A 297 -17.16 -6.70 -0.71
CA LYS A 297 -17.84 -5.48 -0.29
C LYS A 297 -18.52 -5.66 1.06
N GLY A 298 -18.60 -4.62 1.87
CA GLY A 298 -19.41 -4.58 3.09
C GLY A 298 -19.19 -3.30 3.88
N THR A 299 -19.97 -3.01 4.92
CA THR A 299 -19.61 -1.94 5.88
C THR A 299 -18.19 -2.21 6.42
N TYR A 300 -17.96 -3.48 6.79
CA TYR A 300 -16.63 -4.02 7.07
C TYR A 300 -16.43 -5.28 6.22
N ALA A 301 -15.66 -5.16 5.14
CA ALA A 301 -15.37 -6.30 4.27
C ALA A 301 -14.63 -7.40 5.05
N ILE A 302 -13.64 -7.00 5.88
CA ILE A 302 -12.91 -7.90 6.78
C ILE A 302 -12.83 -7.28 8.18
N SER A 303 -13.32 -8.02 9.17
CA SER A 303 -13.23 -7.66 10.59
C SER A 303 -12.54 -8.75 11.39
N LEU A 304 -11.50 -8.37 12.13
CA LEU A 304 -10.78 -9.24 13.06
C LEU A 304 -11.09 -8.88 14.51
N TYR A 305 -11.61 -9.85 15.25
CA TYR A 305 -11.94 -9.71 16.66
C TYR A 305 -11.07 -10.61 17.55
N ASP A 306 -10.98 -10.20 18.81
CA ASP A 306 -10.29 -10.93 19.85
C ASP A 306 -11.14 -12.08 20.41
N THR A 307 -10.45 -13.00 21.04
CA THR A 307 -10.97 -13.99 21.97
C THR A 307 -10.16 -13.88 23.26
N ASN A 308 -10.80 -13.50 24.36
CA ASN A 308 -10.12 -13.24 25.63
C ASN A 308 -8.99 -12.20 25.53
N ASN A 309 -9.21 -11.12 24.75
CA ASN A 309 -8.22 -10.07 24.44
C ASN A 309 -7.02 -10.54 23.58
N LYS A 310 -7.12 -11.72 22.97
CA LYS A 310 -6.04 -12.35 22.21
C LYS A 310 -6.54 -12.82 20.85
N SER A 311 -5.63 -12.86 19.88
CA SER A 311 -5.91 -13.39 18.54
C SER A 311 -4.60 -13.99 18.01
N TYR A 312 -4.31 -15.23 18.41
CA TYR A 312 -3.08 -15.91 18.03
C TYR A 312 -3.16 -16.50 16.62
N ASP A 313 -2.06 -16.38 15.88
CA ASP A 313 -1.80 -17.01 14.58
C ASP A 313 -2.89 -16.77 13.51
N VAL A 314 -3.44 -15.56 13.48
CA VAL A 314 -4.30 -15.13 12.38
C VAL A 314 -3.45 -14.50 11.28
N SER A 315 -3.65 -14.91 10.03
CA SER A 315 -3.07 -14.27 8.85
C SER A 315 -4.17 -13.86 7.87
N ILE A 316 -4.08 -12.65 7.34
CA ILE A 316 -5.00 -12.14 6.32
C ILE A 316 -4.16 -11.63 5.15
N ASP A 317 -4.26 -12.29 4.00
CA ASP A 317 -3.55 -11.95 2.77
C ASP A 317 -4.54 -11.46 1.70
N ILE A 318 -4.35 -10.22 1.23
CA ILE A 318 -5.25 -9.59 0.26
C ILE A 318 -4.46 -9.32 -1.02
N TYR A 319 -4.95 -9.85 -2.14
CA TYR A 319 -4.48 -9.58 -3.50
C TYR A 319 -5.57 -8.89 -4.34
N GLY A 320 -6.84 -9.15 -4.04
CA GLY A 320 -8.00 -8.57 -4.74
C GLY A 320 -8.42 -7.20 -4.24
N GLN A 321 -9.70 -6.88 -4.45
CA GLN A 321 -10.30 -5.60 -4.08
C GLN A 321 -11.19 -5.72 -2.84
N LEU A 322 -11.03 -4.81 -1.88
CA LEU A 322 -11.99 -4.62 -0.78
C LEU A 322 -12.68 -3.26 -0.92
N GLU A 323 -13.99 -3.23 -0.72
CA GLU A 323 -14.80 -2.00 -0.76
C GLU A 323 -15.72 -1.89 0.46
N GLY A 324 -15.87 -0.70 1.03
CA GLY A 324 -16.70 -0.54 2.23
C GLY A 324 -16.71 0.83 2.88
N TYR A 325 -17.43 0.93 4.00
CA TYR A 325 -17.40 2.11 4.88
C TYR A 325 -16.10 2.17 5.71
N GLN A 326 -15.63 0.99 6.13
CA GLN A 326 -14.33 0.77 6.75
C GLN A 326 -13.90 -0.65 6.37
N PRO A 327 -13.37 -0.85 5.15
CA PRO A 327 -13.14 -2.18 4.56
C PRO A 327 -12.38 -3.14 5.47
N ILE A 328 -11.45 -2.64 6.30
CA ILE A 328 -10.67 -3.45 7.24
C ILE A 328 -10.80 -2.89 8.66
N TYR A 329 -11.16 -3.75 9.60
CA TYR A 329 -11.24 -3.43 11.03
C TYR A 329 -10.50 -4.46 11.89
N ILE A 330 -9.57 -4.01 12.72
CA ILE A 330 -8.89 -4.83 13.73
C ILE A 330 -9.28 -4.31 15.12
N ASN A 331 -9.91 -5.17 15.92
CA ASN A 331 -10.48 -4.81 17.21
C ASN A 331 -9.44 -4.38 18.25
N GLY A 332 -9.71 -3.28 18.95
CA GLY A 332 -8.82 -2.67 19.97
C GLY A 332 -8.49 -3.53 21.20
N ASN A 333 -9.24 -4.59 21.47
CA ASN A 333 -8.98 -5.48 22.60
C ASN A 333 -7.81 -6.45 22.34
N ILE A 334 -7.41 -6.65 21.08
CA ILE A 334 -6.31 -7.56 20.73
C ILE A 334 -5.00 -6.98 21.27
N ASN A 335 -4.40 -7.67 22.25
CA ASN A 335 -3.23 -7.18 22.96
C ASN A 335 -2.06 -8.18 23.06
N ASN A 336 -2.12 -9.34 22.39
CA ASN A 336 -0.91 -10.15 22.22
C ASN A 336 0.05 -9.48 21.24
N THR A 337 1.31 -9.38 21.64
CA THR A 337 2.41 -8.91 20.80
C THR A 337 3.20 -10.07 20.21
N ASP A 338 3.26 -11.18 20.92
CA ASP A 338 3.74 -12.47 20.44
C ASP A 338 2.66 -13.16 19.60
N ARG A 339 3.08 -13.74 18.46
CA ARG A 339 2.19 -14.47 17.54
C ARG A 339 0.90 -13.70 17.26
N CYS A 340 1.03 -12.36 17.15
CA CYS A 340 -0.05 -11.46 16.87
C CYS A 340 -0.57 -11.64 15.44
N PRO A 341 -1.77 -11.14 15.14
CA PRO A 341 -2.30 -11.21 13.79
C PRO A 341 -1.38 -10.53 12.78
N ILE A 342 -1.32 -11.11 11.59
CA ILE A 342 -0.58 -10.55 10.45
C ILE A 342 -1.58 -10.16 9.36
N LEU A 343 -1.57 -8.90 8.96
CA LEU A 343 -2.34 -8.38 7.83
C LEU A 343 -1.37 -8.02 6.69
N LYS A 344 -1.57 -8.59 5.51
CA LYS A 344 -0.81 -8.26 4.31
C LYS A 344 -1.74 -7.76 3.21
N ILE A 345 -1.48 -6.56 2.74
CA ILE A 345 -2.07 -6.01 1.52
C ILE A 345 -0.98 -6.08 0.46
N ASN A 346 -1.10 -7.04 -0.45
CA ASN A 346 -0.07 -7.37 -1.42
C ASN A 346 -0.12 -6.43 -2.64
N ASP A 347 0.92 -6.49 -3.45
CA ASP A 347 1.04 -5.71 -4.69
C ASP A 347 -0.18 -5.93 -5.60
N GLY A 348 -0.70 -4.84 -6.17
CA GLY A 348 -1.88 -4.82 -7.03
C GLY A 348 -3.22 -4.85 -6.31
N ALA A 349 -3.25 -5.07 -4.99
CA ALA A 349 -4.49 -5.04 -4.22
C ALA A 349 -5.10 -3.62 -4.20
N LYS A 350 -6.43 -3.55 -4.07
CA LYS A 350 -7.16 -2.27 -4.04
C LYS A 350 -8.10 -2.19 -2.84
N ILE A 351 -7.94 -1.14 -2.03
CA ILE A 351 -8.81 -0.88 -0.87
C ILE A 351 -9.56 0.43 -1.11
N ILE A 352 -10.87 0.33 -1.28
CA ILE A 352 -11.76 1.47 -1.56
C ILE A 352 -12.64 1.72 -0.35
N CYS A 353 -12.38 2.83 0.32
CA CYS A 353 -13.23 3.29 1.40
C CYS A 353 -14.15 4.40 0.90
N ASN A 354 -15.44 4.08 0.83
CA ASN A 354 -16.46 4.94 0.25
C ASN A 354 -16.80 6.14 1.16
N GLU A 355 -16.42 6.08 2.45
CA GLU A 355 -16.68 7.09 3.48
C GLU A 355 -15.55 7.14 4.53
N ASN A 356 -15.79 7.79 5.68
CA ASN A 356 -14.94 7.93 6.88
C ASN A 356 -13.48 7.42 6.83
N SER A 357 -13.18 6.22 7.35
CA SER A 357 -11.82 5.73 7.59
C SER A 357 -11.59 4.40 6.88
N GLY A 358 -10.49 4.25 6.13
CA GLY A 358 -10.22 3.06 5.32
C GLY A 358 -9.85 1.82 6.13
N ILE A 359 -8.58 1.75 6.51
CA ILE A 359 -8.02 0.66 7.31
C ILE A 359 -7.96 1.11 8.77
N TYR A 360 -8.60 0.36 9.66
CA TYR A 360 -8.66 0.69 11.07
C TYR A 360 -7.96 -0.37 11.94
N ILE A 361 -6.79 -0.01 12.47
CA ILE A 361 -5.92 -0.89 13.26
C ILE A 361 -5.93 -0.42 14.71
N ALA A 362 -6.98 -0.78 15.46
CA ALA A 362 -7.05 -0.43 16.88
C ALA A 362 -6.31 -1.42 17.79
N GLY A 363 -6.32 -2.71 17.44
CA GLY A 363 -5.63 -3.77 18.18
C GLY A 363 -4.24 -4.07 17.64
N TYR A 364 -3.41 -4.70 18.47
CA TYR A 364 -2.04 -5.04 18.08
C TYR A 364 -2.03 -6.08 16.96
N SER A 365 -1.41 -5.72 15.84
CA SER A 365 -1.19 -6.59 14.68
C SER A 365 0.08 -6.17 13.94
N ASN A 366 0.64 -7.06 13.14
CA ASN A 366 1.70 -6.73 12.18
C ASN A 366 1.06 -6.53 10.81
N THR A 367 1.03 -5.30 10.33
CA THR A 367 0.46 -4.93 9.03
C THR A 367 1.58 -4.58 8.05
N ILE A 368 1.56 -5.20 6.87
CA ILE A 368 2.51 -4.97 5.78
C ILE A 368 1.69 -4.60 4.52
N ILE A 369 2.05 -3.49 3.87
CA ILE A 369 1.40 -3.01 2.66
C ILE A 369 2.46 -2.91 1.56
N GLY A 370 2.28 -3.65 0.47
CA GLY A 370 3.10 -3.59 -0.74
C GLY A 370 2.73 -2.43 -1.68
N ASP A 371 2.92 -2.62 -2.98
CA ASP A 371 2.51 -1.70 -4.04
C ASP A 371 1.00 -1.81 -4.33
N ALA A 372 0.19 -1.28 -3.42
CA ALA A 372 -1.27 -1.34 -3.45
C ALA A 372 -1.91 0.05 -3.60
N GLU A 373 -3.16 0.09 -4.05
CA GLU A 373 -3.96 1.33 -4.13
C GLU A 373 -4.95 1.41 -2.96
N ILE A 374 -4.85 2.44 -2.13
CA ILE A 374 -5.73 2.66 -0.98
C ILE A 374 -6.38 4.04 -1.10
N THR A 375 -7.70 4.09 -1.07
CA THR A 375 -8.45 5.35 -1.19
C THR A 375 -9.49 5.49 -0.08
N SER A 376 -9.59 6.69 0.50
CA SER A 376 -10.61 7.03 1.50
C SER A 376 -11.01 8.49 1.42
N LYS A 377 -12.26 8.79 1.80
CA LYS A 377 -12.74 10.18 1.95
C LYS A 377 -12.33 10.82 3.28
N GLY A 378 -11.81 10.06 4.24
CA GLY A 378 -11.24 10.58 5.47
C GLY A 378 -9.83 10.03 5.68
N ASN A 379 -9.56 9.41 6.83
CA ASN A 379 -8.25 8.82 7.08
C ASN A 379 -8.12 7.50 6.33
N ALA A 380 -7.17 7.38 5.41
CA ALA A 380 -7.01 6.13 4.66
C ALA A 380 -6.52 4.98 5.55
N ILE A 381 -5.57 5.26 6.46
CA ILE A 381 -5.10 4.32 7.47
C ILE A 381 -5.11 5.00 8.84
N ASN A 382 -5.69 4.33 9.83
CA ASN A 382 -5.59 4.71 11.24
C ASN A 382 -4.94 3.58 12.02
N ILE A 383 -3.88 3.88 12.76
CA ILE A 383 -3.19 2.91 13.61
C ILE A 383 -3.09 3.41 15.05
N ALA A 384 -3.45 2.52 15.98
CA ALA A 384 -3.46 2.76 17.42
C ALA A 384 -2.63 1.77 18.24
N ALA A 385 -2.33 0.60 17.66
CA ALA A 385 -1.48 -0.44 18.24
C ALA A 385 -0.91 -1.34 17.13
N GLY A 386 0.30 -1.87 17.32
CA GLY A 386 0.93 -2.82 16.41
C GLY A 386 2.00 -2.20 15.50
N LYS A 387 2.32 -2.91 14.43
CA LYS A 387 3.34 -2.52 13.45
C LYS A 387 2.69 -2.25 12.09
N LEU A 388 3.08 -1.18 11.42
CA LEU A 388 2.70 -0.84 10.06
C LEU A 388 3.95 -0.61 9.22
N GLU A 389 4.11 -1.39 8.16
CA GLU A 389 5.18 -1.23 7.18
C GLU A 389 4.58 -0.98 5.79
N ILE A 390 5.01 0.10 5.12
CA ILE A 390 4.52 0.51 3.80
C ILE A 390 5.67 0.47 2.78
N ASN A 391 5.47 -0.30 1.72
CA ASN A 391 6.45 -0.68 0.70
C ASN A 391 5.94 -0.39 -0.72
N GLY A 392 5.65 0.89 -1.02
CA GLY A 392 5.37 1.32 -2.39
C GLY A 392 3.92 1.75 -2.67
N ALA A 393 3.01 1.58 -1.72
CA ALA A 393 1.58 1.88 -1.91
C ALA A 393 1.27 3.33 -2.32
N ASP A 394 0.23 3.48 -3.14
CA ASP A 394 -0.44 4.75 -3.42
C ASP A 394 -1.66 4.90 -2.47
N ILE A 395 -1.51 5.78 -1.47
CA ILE A 395 -2.47 5.97 -0.38
C ILE A 395 -3.06 7.37 -0.45
N THR A 396 -4.36 7.46 -0.68
CA THR A 396 -5.11 8.72 -0.79
C THR A 396 -6.13 8.83 0.33
N GLY A 397 -5.92 9.77 1.25
CA GLY A 397 -6.91 10.22 2.21
C GLY A 397 -7.73 11.42 1.70
N GLY A 398 -8.72 11.81 2.51
CA GLY A 398 -9.64 12.91 2.20
C GLY A 398 -8.99 14.29 2.05
N ASP A 399 -9.75 15.19 1.45
CA ASP A 399 -9.38 16.59 1.19
C ASP A 399 -10.01 17.59 2.18
N GLY A 400 -10.78 17.09 3.17
CA GLY A 400 -11.65 17.90 4.01
C GLY A 400 -11.26 17.99 5.49
N TYR A 401 -11.94 18.91 6.17
CA TYR A 401 -12.00 18.98 7.63
C TYR A 401 -13.07 18.01 8.15
N GLY A 402 -12.68 17.02 8.95
CA GLY A 402 -13.60 16.11 9.63
C GLY A 402 -14.27 16.77 10.84
N THR A 403 -15.44 16.28 11.23
CA THR A 403 -16.06 16.61 12.52
C THR A 403 -15.40 15.79 13.64
N ASP A 404 -15.18 16.43 14.79
CA ASP A 404 -14.43 15.98 15.97
C ASP A 404 -14.41 14.49 16.33
N ALA A 405 -13.30 14.11 16.98
CA ALA A 405 -13.07 12.84 17.68
C ALA A 405 -14.25 12.47 18.59
N GLY A 406 -14.99 11.43 18.21
CA GLY A 406 -15.91 10.77 19.13
C GLY A 406 -15.11 10.05 20.23
N SER A 407 -15.52 10.19 21.49
CA SER A 407 -14.99 9.38 22.59
C SER A 407 -15.31 7.89 22.38
N GLY A 408 -14.34 7.01 22.62
CA GLY A 408 -14.54 5.55 22.61
C GLY A 408 -13.79 4.80 21.52
N GLY A 409 -12.52 5.15 21.26
CA GLY A 409 -11.74 4.48 20.22
C GLY A 409 -12.25 4.77 18.80
N SER A 410 -12.83 5.94 18.53
CA SER A 410 -13.00 6.45 17.17
C SER A 410 -11.85 7.40 16.86
N ILE A 411 -11.06 7.06 15.85
CA ILE A 411 -9.92 7.85 15.42
C ILE A 411 -10.37 8.80 14.31
N SER A 412 -11.26 9.75 14.63
CA SER A 412 -11.54 10.87 13.71
C SER A 412 -10.63 12.04 14.03
N THR A 413 -9.93 12.52 13.01
CA THR A 413 -9.18 13.77 13.04
C THR A 413 -10.04 14.90 12.51
N VAL A 414 -9.79 16.12 12.98
CA VAL A 414 -10.35 17.34 12.38
C VAL A 414 -9.81 17.55 10.95
N LYS A 415 -8.77 16.81 10.52
CA LYS A 415 -8.11 16.88 9.20
C LYS A 415 -7.76 15.48 8.69
N SER A 416 -8.21 15.13 7.49
CA SER A 416 -7.95 13.81 6.89
C SER A 416 -6.46 13.57 6.59
N SER A 417 -6.01 12.33 6.77
CA SER A 417 -4.63 11.89 6.53
C SER A 417 -4.55 10.61 5.69
N ALA A 418 -3.46 10.41 4.96
CA ALA A 418 -3.21 9.13 4.30
C ALA A 418 -2.84 8.09 5.38
N VAL A 419 -1.96 8.48 6.31
CA VAL A 419 -1.63 7.70 7.51
C VAL A 419 -1.82 8.57 8.75
N PHE A 420 -2.70 8.11 9.64
CA PHE A 420 -2.91 8.74 10.94
C PHE A 420 -2.52 7.80 12.09
N VAL A 421 -1.64 8.29 12.97
CA VAL A 421 -1.07 7.54 14.08
C VAL A 421 -1.56 8.14 15.38
N LYS A 422 -2.25 7.35 16.21
CA LYS A 422 -2.74 7.79 17.51
C LYS A 422 -2.82 6.62 18.48
N GLN A 423 -1.90 6.56 19.44
CA GLN A 423 -1.89 5.50 20.45
C GLN A 423 -3.21 5.48 21.25
N HIS A 424 -3.79 4.29 21.38
CA HIS A 424 -5.00 4.04 22.17
C HIS A 424 -4.69 4.04 23.68
N THR A 425 -5.72 4.18 24.52
CA THR A 425 -5.59 4.14 26.01
C THR A 425 -5.01 2.85 26.60
N THR A 426 -4.80 1.81 25.78
CA THR A 426 -4.14 0.55 26.18
C THR A 426 -2.62 0.65 26.24
N ASN A 427 -2.02 1.73 25.71
CA ASN A 427 -0.56 1.96 25.65
C ASN A 427 0.22 0.80 25.03
N LEU A 428 -0.38 0.11 24.08
CA LEU A 428 0.33 -0.89 23.30
C LEU A 428 1.34 -0.18 22.36
N PRO A 429 2.48 -0.83 22.03
CA PRO A 429 3.45 -0.26 21.12
C PRO A 429 2.85 0.03 19.74
N VAL A 430 3.28 1.12 19.13
CA VAL A 430 2.95 1.53 17.76
C VAL A 430 4.25 1.75 17.00
N GLU A 431 4.53 0.94 15.99
CA GLU A 431 5.68 1.10 15.12
C GLU A 431 5.21 1.36 13.69
N VAL A 432 5.58 2.48 13.10
CA VAL A 432 5.25 2.83 11.71
C VAL A 432 6.53 3.03 10.91
N THR A 433 6.67 2.29 9.81
CA THR A 433 7.79 2.40 8.87
C THR A 433 7.25 2.66 7.47
N ILE A 434 7.69 3.74 6.84
CA ILE A 434 7.37 4.08 5.45
C ILE A 434 8.66 4.03 4.64
N ASN A 435 8.79 3.01 3.80
CA ASN A 435 9.97 2.78 2.96
C ASN A 435 9.83 3.49 1.60
N SER A 436 8.64 3.46 1.00
CA SER A 436 8.33 4.09 -0.29
C SER A 436 6.82 4.18 -0.53
N GLY A 437 6.41 4.79 -1.65
CA GLY A 437 5.01 4.96 -2.05
C GLY A 437 4.58 6.43 -2.17
N THR A 438 3.33 6.69 -2.55
CA THR A 438 2.75 8.03 -2.62
C THR A 438 1.66 8.19 -1.58
N LEU A 439 1.81 9.14 -0.68
CA LEU A 439 0.82 9.47 0.34
C LEU A 439 0.24 10.85 0.04
N SER A 440 -1.07 10.92 -0.22
CA SER A 440 -1.76 12.19 -0.47
C SER A 440 -3.00 12.34 0.40
N ALA A 441 -3.18 13.51 1.03
CA ALA A 441 -4.35 13.84 1.84
C ALA A 441 -4.30 15.32 2.21
N TYR A 442 -5.25 15.80 3.03
CA TYR A 442 -5.14 17.12 3.66
C TYR A 442 -3.80 17.27 4.44
N ILE A 443 -3.50 16.33 5.35
CA ILE A 443 -2.16 16.12 5.92
C ILE A 443 -1.74 14.67 5.62
N PRO A 444 -0.87 14.40 4.63
CA PRO A 444 -0.45 13.04 4.26
C PRO A 444 -0.08 12.14 5.43
N PHE A 445 0.77 12.61 6.34
CA PHE A 445 1.13 11.87 7.54
C PHE A 445 0.91 12.72 8.79
N TYR A 446 0.15 12.19 9.74
CA TYR A 446 -0.07 12.85 11.01
C TYR A 446 0.06 11.86 12.19
N GLN A 447 0.91 12.21 13.15
CA GLN A 447 0.93 11.57 14.46
C GLN A 447 0.38 12.51 15.56
N HIS A 448 -0.53 11.98 16.37
CA HIS A 448 -1.14 12.65 17.52
C HIS A 448 -0.59 12.08 18.84
N LYS A 449 -0.49 12.93 19.87
CA LYS A 449 0.00 12.63 21.24
C LYS A 449 -0.84 11.61 22.04
N GLY A 450 -1.72 10.82 21.41
CA GLY A 450 -2.56 9.78 22.03
C GLY A 450 -4.03 10.14 22.25
N GLU A 451 -4.85 9.20 22.74
CA GLU A 451 -6.31 9.38 22.95
C GLU A 451 -6.69 10.25 24.13
N LEU A 452 -5.96 10.15 25.24
CA LEU A 452 -6.08 11.03 26.39
C LEU A 452 -4.70 11.64 26.65
N GLU A 453 -4.61 12.96 26.77
CA GLU A 453 -3.33 13.69 26.87
C GLU A 453 -2.44 13.20 28.03
N ASP A 454 -3.05 12.64 29.08
CA ASP A 454 -2.36 12.19 30.30
C ASP A 454 -1.96 10.70 30.29
N ASN A 455 -2.47 9.90 29.33
CA ASN A 455 -2.28 8.44 29.35
C ASN A 455 -1.36 7.91 28.25
N ALA A 456 -0.97 8.70 27.25
CA ALA A 456 -0.06 8.22 26.22
C ALA A 456 1.31 7.89 26.82
N ASN A 457 1.95 6.82 26.33
CA ASN A 457 3.35 6.55 26.58
C ASN A 457 4.14 6.81 25.29
N PRO A 458 4.64 8.03 25.07
CA PRO A 458 5.29 8.40 23.82
C PRO A 458 6.41 7.43 23.43
N GLU A 459 7.19 6.92 24.39
CA GLU A 459 8.33 6.02 24.12
C GLU A 459 7.93 4.72 23.39
N ASP A 460 6.68 4.29 23.52
CA ASP A 460 6.15 3.10 22.84
C ASP A 460 5.68 3.40 21.40
N VAL A 461 5.76 4.66 20.96
CA VAL A 461 5.44 5.11 19.60
C VAL A 461 6.73 5.40 18.84
N ARG A 462 7.04 4.56 17.85
CA ARG A 462 8.20 4.69 16.95
C ARG A 462 7.74 4.94 15.51
N ILE A 463 8.33 5.95 14.89
CA ILE A 463 8.09 6.30 13.49
C ILE A 463 9.42 6.27 12.76
N VAL A 464 9.43 5.76 11.53
CA VAL A 464 10.55 5.82 10.58
C VAL A 464 9.99 6.14 9.19
N ILE A 465 10.53 7.17 8.55
CA ILE A 465 10.22 7.53 7.16
C ILE A 465 11.54 7.54 6.38
N ASP A 466 11.80 6.43 5.69
CA ASP A 466 13.00 6.23 4.87
C ASP A 466 12.80 6.71 3.42
N GLY A 467 11.55 6.82 2.97
CA GLY A 467 11.23 7.28 1.62
C GLY A 467 9.75 7.54 1.37
N GLY A 468 9.39 7.73 0.10
CA GLY A 468 8.03 8.02 -0.35
C GLY A 468 7.80 9.48 -0.76
N ASN A 469 6.61 9.77 -1.26
CA ASN A 469 6.20 11.08 -1.75
C ASN A 469 4.93 11.57 -1.00
N PHE A 470 5.05 12.66 -0.26
CA PHE A 470 4.02 13.19 0.65
C PHE A 470 3.40 14.47 0.08
N ILE A 471 2.19 14.35 -0.46
CA ILE A 471 1.49 15.39 -1.21
C ILE A 471 0.31 15.94 -0.42
N SER A 472 0.44 17.13 0.15
CA SER A 472 -0.70 17.82 0.76
C SER A 472 -1.66 18.34 -0.31
N ASN A 473 -2.92 17.93 -0.23
CA ASN A 473 -4.00 18.38 -1.12
C ASN A 473 -4.60 19.73 -0.70
N ASN A 474 -4.15 20.30 0.42
CA ASN A 474 -4.56 21.60 0.90
C ASN A 474 -3.90 22.72 0.06
N LYS A 475 -4.67 23.74 -0.36
CA LYS A 475 -4.19 24.88 -1.15
C LYS A 475 -3.73 26.08 -0.30
N GLU A 476 -4.15 26.16 0.97
CA GLU A 476 -3.81 27.29 1.87
C GLU A 476 -3.18 26.77 3.17
N GLY A 477 -1.90 27.08 3.40
CA GLY A 477 -1.19 26.59 4.60
C GLY A 477 -1.01 25.06 4.60
N SER A 478 -0.68 24.51 3.43
CA SER A 478 -0.40 23.08 3.21
C SER A 478 0.63 22.57 4.21
N ILE A 479 0.45 21.34 4.71
CA ILE A 479 1.37 20.66 5.61
C ILE A 479 1.43 19.21 5.15
N SER A 480 2.61 18.75 4.72
CA SER A 480 2.85 17.37 4.28
C SER A 480 2.98 16.41 5.46
N ILE A 481 3.57 16.87 6.58
CA ILE A 481 3.85 16.08 7.78
C ILE A 481 3.46 16.88 9.03
N LYS A 482 2.79 16.21 9.97
CA LYS A 482 2.58 16.74 11.32
C LYS A 482 2.88 15.68 12.37
N SER A 483 3.51 16.07 13.46
CA SER A 483 3.58 15.30 14.69
C SER A 483 3.42 16.22 15.89
N ASP A 484 2.68 15.78 16.90
CA ASP A 484 2.43 16.57 18.11
C ASP A 484 3.59 16.48 19.12
N ASP A 485 4.31 15.36 19.17
CA ASP A 485 5.36 15.11 20.17
C ASP A 485 6.53 14.24 19.71
N LYS A 486 6.65 13.95 18.41
CA LYS A 486 7.77 13.22 17.81
C LYS A 486 8.56 14.09 16.84
N THR A 487 9.86 13.87 16.81
CA THR A 487 10.82 14.47 15.88
C THR A 487 11.89 13.43 15.53
N GLY A 488 12.78 13.73 14.58
CA GLY A 488 13.94 12.88 14.32
C GLY A 488 13.66 11.58 13.56
N PHE A 489 12.50 11.46 12.90
CA PHE A 489 12.05 10.21 12.28
C PHE A 489 12.10 10.19 10.75
N ILE A 490 12.48 11.30 10.10
CA ILE A 490 12.57 11.40 8.63
C ILE A 490 14.02 11.32 8.18
N THR A 491 14.33 10.31 7.38
CA THR A 491 15.65 10.04 6.79
C THR A 491 15.64 10.17 5.26
N GLY A 492 14.47 10.08 4.61
CA GLY A 492 14.33 10.26 3.17
C GLY A 492 12.91 10.61 2.71
N GLY A 493 12.74 10.80 1.40
CA GLY A 493 11.45 11.05 0.75
C GLY A 493 11.32 12.43 0.09
N SER A 494 10.15 12.69 -0.49
CA SER A 494 9.77 13.96 -1.13
C SER A 494 8.51 14.51 -0.47
N PHE A 495 8.47 15.82 -0.22
CA PHE A 495 7.43 16.46 0.58
C PHE A 495 6.93 17.74 -0.09
N SER A 496 5.61 17.94 -0.12
CA SER A 496 5.03 19.17 -0.68
C SER A 496 5.31 20.43 0.14
N THR A 497 5.70 20.27 1.42
CA THR A 497 6.12 21.36 2.31
C THR A 497 7.37 20.96 3.09
N ASP A 498 8.06 21.93 3.66
CA ASP A 498 9.33 21.75 4.37
C ASP A 498 9.18 20.82 5.60
N PRO A 499 9.89 19.66 5.63
CA PRO A 499 9.82 18.72 6.75
C PRO A 499 10.88 18.96 7.84
N PHE A 500 11.59 20.10 7.82
CA PHE A 500 12.76 20.38 8.68
C PHE A 500 12.60 20.00 10.17
N GLU A 501 11.43 20.27 10.77
CA GLU A 501 11.16 20.00 12.19
C GLU A 501 11.25 18.51 12.58
N TYR A 502 11.10 17.61 11.60
CA TYR A 502 10.98 16.17 11.84
C TYR A 502 12.18 15.35 11.33
N LEU A 503 13.21 16.01 10.79
CA LEU A 503 14.39 15.36 10.23
C LEU A 503 15.21 14.62 11.30
N ALA A 504 15.62 13.40 10.97
CA ALA A 504 16.59 12.64 11.73
C ALA A 504 17.99 13.29 11.65
N VAL A 505 18.82 13.03 12.66
CA VAL A 505 20.22 13.45 12.66
C VAL A 505 20.93 12.94 11.40
N GLY A 506 21.67 13.82 10.72
CA GLY A 506 22.37 13.50 9.47
C GLY A 506 21.51 13.59 8.20
N SER A 507 20.24 13.95 8.32
CA SER A 507 19.32 14.15 7.18
C SER A 507 19.12 15.62 6.86
N PHE A 508 18.95 15.93 5.57
CA PHE A 508 18.80 17.31 5.08
C PHE A 508 17.66 17.39 4.07
N ALA A 509 16.85 18.46 4.15
CA ALA A 509 15.82 18.77 3.17
C ALA A 509 16.33 19.83 2.17
N GLU A 510 16.30 19.51 0.88
CA GLU A 510 16.64 20.42 -0.21
C GLU A 510 15.37 20.83 -0.97
N ARG A 511 15.16 22.14 -1.16
CA ARG A 511 13.98 22.65 -1.87
C ARG A 511 14.20 22.57 -3.39
N ASN A 512 13.28 21.88 -4.07
CA ASN A 512 13.26 21.71 -5.51
C ASN A 512 12.70 22.94 -6.25
N SER A 513 12.92 22.99 -7.57
CA SER A 513 12.45 24.08 -8.43
C SER A 513 10.92 24.16 -8.52
N ASP A 514 10.22 23.04 -8.33
CA ASP A 514 8.76 22.96 -8.29
C ASP A 514 8.17 23.34 -6.92
N GLY A 515 9.03 23.63 -5.93
CA GLY A 515 8.65 24.04 -4.59
C GLY A 515 8.49 22.90 -3.59
N THR A 516 8.64 21.64 -4.02
CA THR A 516 8.72 20.47 -3.13
C THR A 516 10.07 20.41 -2.41
N PHE A 517 10.20 19.49 -1.46
CA PHE A 517 11.42 19.26 -0.68
C PHE A 517 11.83 17.81 -0.78
N THR A 518 13.08 17.53 -1.12
CA THR A 518 13.65 16.18 -1.11
C THR A 518 14.55 16.02 0.10
N VAL A 519 14.34 14.94 0.86
CA VAL A 519 15.19 14.58 2.00
C VAL A 519 16.19 13.52 1.58
N THR A 520 17.45 13.75 1.92
CA THR A 520 18.54 12.80 1.72
C THR A 520 19.36 12.66 3.00
N GLN A 521 19.81 11.44 3.29
CA GLN A 521 20.95 11.22 4.17
C GLN A 521 22.23 11.55 3.41
N LYS A 522 23.10 12.37 4.01
CA LYS A 522 24.48 12.49 3.55
C LYS A 522 25.34 11.73 4.53
N ASP A 523 26.16 10.82 4.02
CA ASP A 523 27.25 10.25 4.80
C ASP A 523 28.08 11.43 5.33
N TYR A 524 28.28 11.44 6.64
CA TYR A 524 29.23 12.38 7.23
C TYR A 524 30.62 11.99 6.71
N VAL A 525 31.08 12.67 5.65
CA VAL A 525 32.48 12.62 5.25
C VAL A 525 33.22 13.48 6.26
N GLU A 526 34.04 12.85 7.10
CA GLU A 526 34.99 13.59 7.92
C GLU A 526 35.93 14.35 6.98
N ILE A 527 35.79 15.67 6.94
CA ILE A 527 36.60 16.52 6.08
C ILE A 527 37.92 16.75 6.79
N THR A 528 38.96 16.08 6.31
CA THR A 528 40.34 16.20 6.76
C THR A 528 41.07 17.21 5.86
N GLU A 529 42.21 17.72 6.30
CA GLU A 529 43.01 18.64 5.48
C GLU A 529 43.51 18.00 4.17
N GLU A 530 43.53 16.66 4.07
CA GLU A 530 43.93 15.94 2.85
C GLU A 530 42.83 15.85 1.78
N ASN A 531 41.54 15.86 2.16
CA ASN A 531 40.40 15.70 1.22
C ASN A 531 39.56 16.98 1.02
N LYS A 532 39.90 18.07 1.73
CA LYS A 532 39.23 19.39 1.68
C LYS A 532 39.12 20.01 0.28
N ALA A 533 40.10 19.76 -0.60
CA ALA A 533 40.11 20.31 -1.96
C ALA A 533 39.16 19.56 -2.93
N GLU A 534 38.90 18.27 -2.67
CA GLU A 534 38.01 17.44 -3.51
C GLU A 534 36.53 17.60 -3.10
N HIS A 535 36.27 17.96 -1.83
CA HIS A 535 34.92 18.19 -1.27
C HIS A 535 34.59 19.68 -1.03
N TYR A 536 35.23 20.60 -1.78
CA TYR A 536 35.17 22.04 -1.55
C TYR A 536 33.74 22.63 -1.60
N ASP A 537 32.87 22.12 -2.49
CA ASP A 537 31.49 22.58 -2.61
C ASP A 537 30.57 22.05 -1.48
N GLU A 538 30.85 20.85 -0.95
CA GLU A 538 30.16 20.29 0.23
C GLU A 538 30.60 21.00 1.52
N TYR A 539 31.89 21.35 1.64
CA TYR A 539 32.42 22.18 2.72
C TYR A 539 31.76 23.57 2.77
N ARG A 540 31.47 24.16 1.60
CA ARG A 540 30.81 25.47 1.48
C ARG A 540 29.32 25.43 1.83
N ASN A 541 28.63 24.35 1.46
CA ASN A 541 27.19 24.20 1.73
C ASN A 541 26.88 23.73 3.16
N LEU A 542 27.75 22.91 3.78
CA LEU A 542 27.68 22.56 5.21
C LEU A 542 27.78 23.81 6.11
N GLY A 543 28.58 24.80 5.72
CA GLY A 543 28.71 26.07 6.46
C GLY A 543 27.45 26.95 6.49
N THR A 544 26.44 26.68 5.65
CA THR A 544 25.22 27.50 5.57
C THR A 544 23.98 26.78 6.11
N ILE A 545 23.96 25.45 6.13
CA ILE A 545 22.75 24.65 6.43
C ILE A 545 22.88 23.82 7.72
N ALA A 546 24.09 23.52 8.20
CA ALA A 546 24.30 22.70 9.41
C ALA A 546 24.13 23.44 10.76
N TYR A 547 23.81 24.74 10.75
CA TYR A 547 23.95 25.58 11.95
C TYR A 547 22.71 25.68 12.86
N ALA A 548 21.54 25.18 12.46
CA ALA A 548 20.30 25.34 13.25
C ALA A 548 19.88 24.07 14.01
N SER A 549 20.04 22.89 13.43
CA SER A 549 19.50 21.62 13.95
C SER A 549 20.40 20.93 14.99
N ASN A 550 21.71 21.05 14.89
CA ASN A 550 22.64 20.39 15.83
C ASN A 550 22.76 21.09 17.20
N ILE A 551 22.41 22.38 17.29
CA ILE A 551 22.58 23.14 18.53
C ILE A 551 21.54 22.74 19.60
N MET A 552 20.29 22.40 19.22
CA MET A 552 19.27 22.00 20.20
C MET A 552 19.46 20.57 20.72
N ALA A 553 19.97 19.65 19.89
CA ALA A 553 20.28 18.28 20.32
C ALA A 553 21.52 18.24 21.24
N MET A 554 22.57 19.01 20.92
CA MET A 554 23.76 19.11 21.78
C MET A 554 23.47 19.82 23.12
N LEU A 555 22.48 20.73 23.18
CA LEU A 555 22.08 21.40 24.42
C LEU A 555 21.26 20.52 25.37
N ASN A 556 20.53 19.52 24.86
CA ASN A 556 19.78 18.57 25.70
C ASN A 556 20.68 17.51 26.34
N GLU A 557 21.79 17.13 25.71
CA GLU A 557 22.76 16.18 26.28
C GLU A 557 23.80 16.85 27.21
N ALA A 558 24.02 18.16 27.12
CA ALA A 558 25.05 18.88 27.87
C ALA A 558 24.68 19.29 29.32
N ALA A 559 23.63 18.71 29.92
CA ALA A 559 23.23 19.00 31.31
C ALA A 559 24.17 18.41 32.39
N GLY A 560 25.32 17.83 32.01
CA GLY A 560 26.28 17.25 32.95
C GLY A 560 27.74 17.50 32.55
N TYR A 561 28.38 18.46 33.21
CA TYR A 561 29.84 18.58 33.42
C TYR A 561 30.75 18.58 32.17
N TYR A 562 31.29 19.74 31.78
CA TYR A 562 32.71 20.13 31.95
C TYR A 562 33.03 21.48 31.26
N GLU A 563 34.04 22.14 31.82
CA GLU A 563 34.62 23.43 31.44
C GLU A 563 35.42 23.40 30.12
N GLY A 564 35.35 24.51 29.37
CA GLY A 564 36.45 25.05 28.57
C GLY A 564 36.70 24.45 27.19
N VAL A 565 36.13 25.06 26.13
CA VAL A 565 36.67 24.94 24.75
C VAL A 565 36.37 26.21 23.92
N GLY A 566 37.42 26.91 23.45
CA GLY A 566 37.44 27.70 22.20
C GLY A 566 38.01 26.81 21.06
N PHE A 567 37.85 27.07 19.75
CA PHE A 567 38.52 28.14 18.98
C PHE A 567 38.12 28.20 17.49
N LYS A 568 38.20 29.44 16.95
CA LYS A 568 38.37 30.04 15.59
C LYS A 568 38.68 29.20 14.32
N SER A 569 38.21 29.69 13.15
CA SER A 569 39.09 30.33 12.13
C SER A 569 38.34 31.28 11.15
N THR A 570 39.02 31.85 10.15
CA THR A 570 38.70 33.08 9.38
C THR A 570 38.53 32.79 7.89
N GLU A 571 39.12 33.51 6.94
CA GLU A 571 39.34 33.03 5.55
C GLU A 571 40.35 31.85 5.47
N ASP A 572 40.54 31.14 6.59
CA ASP A 572 40.98 29.74 6.67
C ASP A 572 39.86 28.83 7.27
N GLY A 573 38.60 29.28 7.20
CA GLY A 573 37.37 28.69 7.73
C GLY A 573 37.06 29.07 9.18
N GLY A 574 35.96 29.75 9.53
CA GLY A 574 35.40 29.55 10.88
C GLY A 574 34.45 30.60 11.44
N VAL A 575 33.78 30.13 12.51
CA VAL A 575 32.64 30.70 13.22
C VAL A 575 32.85 30.43 14.69
N TYR A 576 32.98 31.42 15.58
CA TYR A 576 33.03 31.08 17.02
C TYR A 576 32.38 32.10 17.96
N TYR A 577 31.62 31.54 18.90
CA TYR A 577 30.93 32.16 20.03
C TYR A 577 31.76 32.01 21.32
N SER A 578 31.51 32.86 22.34
CA SER A 578 31.92 32.58 23.73
C SER A 578 30.89 33.18 24.68
N PHE A 579 30.31 32.34 25.53
CA PHE A 579 29.28 32.69 26.51
C PHE A 579 29.87 32.72 27.92
N LYS A 580 29.35 33.64 28.74
CA LYS A 580 29.00 33.32 30.12
C LYS A 580 27.75 34.14 30.47
N ASN A 581 26.60 33.46 30.46
CA ASN A 581 25.30 33.91 30.97
C ASN A 581 24.44 34.87 30.11
N ALA A 582 24.30 34.61 28.80
CA ALA A 582 23.28 35.30 27.99
C ALA A 582 22.50 34.32 27.10
N ARG A 583 21.19 34.54 26.97
CA ARG A 583 20.33 33.82 26.02
C ARG A 583 20.17 34.70 24.78
N ILE A 584 20.51 34.15 23.60
CA ILE A 584 20.36 34.84 22.31
C ILE A 584 19.24 34.16 21.53
N THR A 585 18.21 34.92 21.17
CA THR A 585 17.12 34.44 20.30
C THR A 585 17.13 35.23 18.99
N LEU A 586 17.20 34.51 17.86
CA LEU A 586 17.05 35.08 16.52
C LEU A 586 15.66 34.72 15.99
N SER A 587 14.85 35.73 15.64
CA SER A 587 13.61 35.51 14.90
C SER A 587 13.73 36.13 13.51
N ARG A 588 13.25 35.39 12.50
CA ARG A 588 13.19 35.85 11.11
C ARG A 588 11.73 35.94 10.69
N ASN A 589 11.27 37.16 10.45
CA ASN A 589 10.09 37.41 9.61
C ASN A 589 10.54 38.12 8.34
N ALA A 590 9.79 37.96 7.25
CA ALA A 590 10.21 38.17 5.86
C ALA A 590 10.87 39.52 5.48
N LEU A 591 11.02 40.49 6.39
CA LEU A 591 11.68 41.79 6.15
C LEU A 591 12.56 42.31 7.30
N GLU A 592 12.72 41.59 8.42
CA GLU A 592 13.53 42.05 9.57
C GLU A 592 14.27 40.91 10.29
N THR A 593 15.48 41.18 10.77
CA THR A 593 16.19 40.33 11.75
C THR A 593 16.26 41.09 13.06
N LYS A 594 15.68 40.54 14.13
CA LYS A 594 15.76 41.10 15.48
C LYS A 594 16.68 40.25 16.35
N LEU A 595 17.58 40.91 17.06
CA LEU A 595 18.48 40.31 18.05
C LEU A 595 18.02 40.74 19.44
N ASN A 596 17.49 39.79 20.22
CA ASN A 596 17.16 40.02 21.63
C ASN A 596 18.20 39.30 22.50
N VAL A 597 18.74 40.02 23.48
CA VAL A 597 19.73 39.51 24.43
C VAL A 597 19.20 39.74 25.84
N GLU A 598 18.94 38.66 26.57
CA GLU A 598 18.54 38.70 27.99
C GLU A 598 19.65 38.15 28.88
N PHE A 599 19.91 38.83 30.00
CA PHE A 599 20.86 38.44 31.04
C PHE A 599 20.08 38.10 32.33
N PRO A 600 20.39 36.99 33.03
CA PRO A 600 19.82 36.71 34.35
C PRO A 600 20.43 37.64 35.41
N GLU A 601 19.62 38.03 36.42
CA GLU A 601 19.83 39.15 37.36
C GLU A 601 21.17 39.22 38.13
N GLU A 602 22.02 38.18 38.12
CA GLU A 602 23.17 38.07 39.04
C GLU A 602 24.57 37.89 38.41
N ASP A 603 24.72 37.83 37.08
CA ASP A 603 26.05 37.71 36.45
C ASP A 603 26.16 38.52 35.15
N TYR A 604 26.63 39.77 35.24
CA TYR A 604 26.85 40.66 34.09
C TYR A 604 28.30 40.59 33.59
N PRO A 605 28.55 40.55 32.26
CA PRO A 605 29.90 40.66 31.72
C PRO A 605 30.42 42.11 31.70
N ASP A 606 31.70 42.31 32.03
CA ASP A 606 32.37 43.64 32.04
C ASP A 606 32.46 44.29 30.64
N SER A 607 32.31 43.51 29.56
CA SER A 607 32.27 44.01 28.18
C SER A 607 31.46 43.08 27.27
N PHE A 608 30.76 43.66 26.28
CA PHE A 608 29.96 42.93 25.30
C PHE A 608 30.31 43.42 23.88
N GLN A 609 30.75 42.49 23.02
CA GLN A 609 31.16 42.78 21.65
C GLN A 609 30.33 41.96 20.67
N VAL A 610 29.73 42.63 19.67
CA VAL A 610 28.93 41.98 18.62
C VAL A 610 29.34 42.54 17.26
N THR A 611 29.59 41.66 16.29
CA THR A 611 29.77 42.02 14.88
C THR A 611 28.53 41.59 14.12
N LEU A 612 27.87 42.53 13.43
CA LEU A 612 26.52 42.34 12.90
C LEU A 612 26.46 42.55 11.38
N ASN A 613 25.69 41.70 10.70
CA ASN A 613 25.35 41.84 9.28
C ASN A 613 23.85 42.16 9.15
N GLY A 614 23.49 43.43 8.87
CA GLY A 614 22.12 43.85 8.59
C GLY A 614 21.63 45.05 9.42
N THR A 615 20.34 45.38 9.31
CA THR A 615 19.66 46.39 10.14
C THR A 615 19.43 45.82 11.52
N VAL A 616 19.92 46.49 12.57
CA VAL A 616 19.86 45.98 13.95
C VAL A 616 19.13 46.99 14.83
N TYR A 617 18.21 46.49 15.64
CA TYR A 617 17.59 47.21 16.75
C TYR A 617 18.11 46.60 18.05
N VAL A 618 18.76 47.41 18.90
CA VAL A 618 19.25 46.98 20.21
C VAL A 618 18.42 47.66 21.30
N HIS A 619 17.77 46.86 22.15
CA HIS A 619 17.01 47.32 23.30
C HIS A 619 17.59 46.68 24.57
N THR A 620 18.03 47.49 25.52
CA THR A 620 18.42 47.02 26.87
C THR A 620 17.32 47.43 27.84
N GLU A 621 16.78 46.50 28.63
CA GLU A 621 15.80 46.86 29.67
C GLU A 621 16.43 47.76 30.75
N GLU A 622 15.57 48.54 31.41
CA GLU A 622 15.95 49.51 32.43
C GLU A 622 16.76 48.81 33.55
N ASN A 623 18.01 49.27 33.76
CA ASN A 623 18.97 48.90 34.82
C ASN A 623 20.21 48.07 34.42
N VAL A 624 20.50 47.87 33.14
CA VAL A 624 21.80 47.28 32.74
C VAL A 624 22.90 48.35 32.69
N ALA A 625 23.83 48.32 33.64
CA ALA A 625 25.06 49.12 33.60
C ALA A 625 26.14 48.34 32.85
N LEU A 626 26.32 48.64 31.56
CA LEU A 626 27.50 48.19 30.81
C LEU A 626 28.54 49.32 30.83
N ASP A 627 29.76 49.01 31.26
CA ASP A 627 30.85 49.98 31.31
C ASP A 627 31.34 50.36 29.90
N GLU A 628 31.26 49.47 28.92
CA GLU A 628 31.65 49.74 27.53
C GLU A 628 30.93 48.84 26.51
N MET A 629 30.42 49.44 25.42
CA MET A 629 29.85 48.73 24.27
C MET A 629 30.60 49.14 23.00
N ILE A 630 31.17 48.17 22.26
CA ILE A 630 32.03 48.41 21.08
C ILE A 630 31.42 47.76 19.84
N PHE A 631 31.23 48.57 18.78
CA PHE A 631 30.81 48.14 17.45
C PHE A 631 31.90 48.38 16.41
N ASP A 632 32.14 47.40 15.53
CA ASP A 632 33.11 47.46 14.42
C ASP A 632 32.38 47.16 13.09
N PHE A 633 32.56 48.00 12.06
CA PHE A 633 31.77 47.98 10.81
C PHE A 633 32.65 48.00 9.55
N THR A 634 32.31 47.18 8.56
CA THR A 634 32.87 47.19 7.18
C THR A 634 31.96 47.96 6.19
N ASP A 635 32.44 48.31 4.99
CA ASP A 635 31.82 49.33 4.11
C ASP A 635 30.33 49.13 3.78
N GLY A 636 29.51 50.20 3.88
CA GLY A 636 28.20 50.30 3.19
C GLY A 636 26.93 50.43 4.04
N TYR A 637 26.97 50.70 5.35
CA TYR A 637 25.81 50.50 6.23
C TYR A 637 25.34 51.73 7.01
N THR A 638 24.06 51.72 7.41
CA THR A 638 23.37 52.80 8.13
C THR A 638 22.83 52.30 9.47
N ILE A 639 23.10 53.00 10.57
CA ILE A 639 22.50 52.75 11.89
C ILE A 639 21.23 53.59 11.99
N ASN A 640 20.09 52.97 12.32
CA ASN A 640 18.81 53.67 12.44
C ASN A 640 18.47 54.07 13.88
N GLU A 641 18.79 53.26 14.91
CA GLU A 641 18.47 53.56 16.31
C GLU A 641 19.35 52.78 17.31
N VAL A 642 19.78 53.41 18.41
CA VAL A 642 20.48 52.76 19.54
C VAL A 642 19.87 53.29 20.85
N ARG A 643 19.44 52.42 21.76
CA ARG A 643 18.97 52.80 23.10
C ARG A 643 19.84 52.15 24.16
N HIS A 644 20.55 52.96 24.95
CA HIS A 644 21.47 52.47 25.99
C HIS A 644 21.68 53.48 27.12
N THR A 645 21.90 52.98 28.34
CA THR A 645 22.33 53.74 29.52
C THR A 645 23.75 53.31 29.94
N GLY A 646 24.79 54.05 29.53
CA GLY A 646 26.20 53.72 29.82
C GLY A 646 27.23 54.46 28.93
N TYR A 647 28.52 54.08 29.02
CA TYR A 647 29.59 54.64 28.17
C TYR A 647 29.58 53.96 26.79
N PHE A 648 29.62 54.75 25.71
CA PHE A 648 29.41 54.27 24.34
C PHE A 648 30.61 54.62 23.45
N ARG A 649 31.29 53.60 22.88
CA ARG A 649 32.46 53.80 22.01
C ARG A 649 32.24 53.13 20.65
N MET A 650 32.31 53.93 19.57
CA MET A 650 32.22 53.42 18.20
C MET A 650 33.58 53.50 17.51
N LYS A 651 34.04 52.37 16.96
CA LYS A 651 35.28 52.33 16.18
C LYS A 651 34.95 51.97 14.74
N GLN A 652 35.11 52.92 13.84
CA GLN A 652 34.84 52.72 12.42
C GLN A 652 36.13 52.38 11.68
N THR A 653 36.16 51.26 10.97
CA THR A 653 37.36 50.78 10.26
C THR A 653 37.36 51.08 8.76
N THR A 654 36.28 51.66 8.21
CA THR A 654 36.11 51.89 6.75
C THR A 654 35.37 53.22 6.41
N SER A 655 35.20 53.53 5.12
CA SER A 655 35.25 54.89 4.54
C SER A 655 33.95 55.71 4.45
N ASN A 656 32.79 55.19 4.89
CA ASN A 656 31.49 55.87 4.77
C ASN A 656 30.82 56.16 6.15
N PRO A 657 30.64 57.41 6.59
CA PRO A 657 30.10 57.73 7.93
C PRO A 657 28.60 57.41 8.08
N PRO A 658 28.10 57.18 9.32
CA PRO A 658 26.68 56.98 9.61
C PRO A 658 25.84 58.24 9.32
N LYS A 659 24.61 58.08 8.80
CA LYS A 659 23.74 59.20 8.39
C LYS A 659 23.07 59.97 9.54
N SER A 660 22.85 59.36 10.71
CA SER A 660 22.29 60.02 11.90
C SER A 660 22.47 59.17 13.16
N ILE A 661 22.66 59.82 14.31
CA ILE A 661 22.59 59.20 15.65
C ILE A 661 21.51 59.97 16.42
N VAL A 662 20.50 59.27 16.94
CA VAL A 662 19.41 59.86 17.72
C VAL A 662 19.49 59.32 19.14
N LEU A 663 19.68 60.20 20.13
CA LEU A 663 19.68 59.87 21.55
C LEU A 663 18.33 60.30 22.14
N LEU A 664 17.62 59.38 22.78
CA LEU A 664 16.36 59.65 23.47
C LEU A 664 16.48 59.14 24.90
N ASP A 665 16.97 59.98 25.83
CA ASP A 665 16.44 60.14 27.20
C ASP A 665 17.36 61.01 28.08
N ASP A 666 16.79 61.54 29.17
CA ASP A 666 17.31 62.60 30.05
C ASP A 666 18.45 62.16 31.01
N LYS A 667 19.24 61.12 30.70
CA LYS A 667 20.33 60.66 31.57
C LYS A 667 21.72 60.87 30.94
N LEU A 668 22.67 61.29 31.80
CA LEU A 668 24.01 61.74 31.45
C LEU A 668 24.77 60.73 30.58
N LEU A 669 25.07 61.14 29.34
CA LEU A 669 26.05 60.51 28.48
C LEU A 669 27.46 60.90 28.97
N TYR A 670 28.32 59.93 29.28
CA TYR A 670 29.67 60.21 29.78
C TYR A 670 30.71 60.47 28.66
N GLY A 671 30.37 60.21 27.39
CA GLY A 671 31.19 60.55 26.22
C GLY A 671 30.85 59.73 24.97
N ILE A 672 31.10 60.27 23.78
CA ILE A 672 31.13 59.54 22.51
C ILE A 672 32.53 59.71 21.92
N GLU A 673 33.23 58.61 21.66
CA GLU A 673 34.47 58.59 20.89
C GLU A 673 34.19 57.94 19.53
N VAL A 674 34.38 58.69 18.44
CA VAL A 674 34.26 58.19 17.06
C VAL A 674 35.63 58.28 16.41
N PHE A 675 36.19 57.13 16.02
CA PHE A 675 37.45 57.07 15.28
C PHE A 675 37.18 57.01 13.77
N ILE A 676 37.55 58.05 13.03
CA ILE A 676 37.45 58.10 11.56
C ILE A 676 38.87 57.96 10.97
N PRO A 677 39.18 56.92 10.17
CA PRO A 677 40.48 56.80 9.52
C PRO A 677 40.69 57.93 8.51
N SER A 678 41.79 58.67 8.65
CA SER A 678 42.12 59.89 7.90
C SER A 678 42.53 59.61 6.46
N ASN A 679 41.60 59.29 5.56
CA ASN A 679 41.87 59.23 4.11
C ASN A 679 40.84 59.97 3.22
N ASN A 680 39.86 60.70 3.78
CA ASN A 680 39.01 61.58 2.95
C ASN A 680 38.39 62.75 3.75
N PRO A 681 38.95 63.99 3.68
CA PRO A 681 38.52 65.11 4.51
C PRO A 681 37.28 65.87 3.99
N SER A 682 36.49 65.30 3.08
CA SER A 682 35.43 66.03 2.37
C SER A 682 34.00 65.49 2.53
N ASN A 683 33.66 64.92 3.68
CA ASN A 683 32.25 64.69 4.02
C ASN A 683 32.04 64.98 5.52
N PRO A 684 31.27 66.03 5.88
CA PRO A 684 31.02 66.40 7.28
C PRO A 684 30.17 65.37 8.02
#